data_AF-A0A2U1NKL6-F1
#
_entry.id   AF-A0A2U1NKL6-F1
#
_cell.length_a   1.000
_cell.length_b   1.000
_cell.length_c   1.000
_cell.angle_alpha   90.00
_cell.angle_beta   90.00
_cell.angle_gamma   90.00
#
_symmetry.space_group_name_H-M   'P 1'
#
loop_
_entity.id
_entity.type
_entity.pdbx_description
1 polymer ?
#
loop_
_entity_poly.entity_id
_entity_poly.type
_entity_poly.pdbx_seq_one_letter_code
_entity_poly.pdbx_strand_id
1 'polypeptide(L)'
;MKLKEEMEDDILIDATDRISQVPEFIIHHIMSFLDSPKDRVRMSVLSRNWFAITASFPILDFDIGKFEEFIPSEKGNFRDKFFQYVEYTTSRFCQQNVSAHTIKLIAEVRDATHVDILDKCLELVLLKGVQVLVVNIKNGVFLLSSSIPRYCVPNQLLSASSLTSLTLRGCELPSSLMADVVEFKSLKLLCLEWLHLDEEVIKYLTTNCPLLEELIVRLCYGIKRFCVYGLQNLQKVQIDSGVEIIDIEAPNLRDISVTNAPHINLASCKKLTTLTYSPYIPSKLGVLSDLLSNVPFIQNLILSLPYNCRKLKLSSSSLRKLVLIEKSELEEIDISTPNLLLFEYHVDMNLPALVVRESLQPTAEIAIYSHYCVNRHWFQKLKQFLDKKNGFKALKLQIVALCLESSTESKITTAKTVISAIGSIAAAAMVVRSISREYLPPEIQSYLHLTFRNFINKFSTHLTMIIYEFDGLTDNEIYTATQLYLASRVSSNIHRLKVSKNPNEPQINLEMEINEEFIDIYEGIKYTWCLVSKNKATREYIVHDDSGRSSRSDLRSLELTFHRKHKDFTLDSYLPFILNDAKNKKLQQKTVKLFTVEKKTMYRRYPTDWKSINLDHPAKFATVAMDIGMKEKVMEDLDRFIRRRDYYRKVGKAWKRGYLLYGPPGTGKSSLIAAMANYLNFDIYDLELTSISTNSELRRLLVATANRSILVVEDIDCSVELHDRVELEAMKALPPKSHRHGYEDEHKITLSGFLNFIDGLWSSCGDERIIIFTTNRKDKLDPALLRPGRMDVHIHMSYCTPSGFKLLASNYLNITQHNLFRKIEDLISEVSVTPAEVAEQLLKDDDPNIVLNGLVDFLDTKRKDNEEAKATTSC
;
A
#
# COMPACT_ATOMS: atom_id res chain seq x y z
N MET A 1 -26.63 59.97 28.16
CA MET A 1 -27.78 60.89 27.92
C MET A 1 -27.57 61.48 26.54
N LYS A 2 -28.30 61.19 25.46
CA LYS A 2 -29.48 60.37 25.16
C LYS A 2 -29.10 59.52 23.95
N LEU A 3 -29.04 58.21 24.14
CA LEU A 3 -29.01 57.11 23.16
C LEU A 3 -28.93 55.82 24.00
N LYS A 4 -29.75 55.80 25.06
CA LYS A 4 -29.78 54.82 26.14
C LYS A 4 -31.22 54.48 26.55
N GLU A 5 -32.18 54.87 25.72
CA GLU A 5 -33.61 54.59 25.86
C GLU A 5 -34.10 54.26 24.45
N GLU A 6 -34.91 53.20 24.34
CA GLU A 6 -35.37 52.53 23.11
C GLU A 6 -34.37 51.55 22.48
N MET A 7 -34.14 50.45 23.18
CA MET A 7 -34.33 49.08 22.67
C MET A 7 -34.05 48.09 23.83
N GLU A 8 -34.81 48.25 24.92
CA GLU A 8 -35.21 47.12 25.76
C GLU A 8 -36.57 46.68 25.22
N ASP A 9 -36.62 45.48 24.62
CA ASP A 9 -37.73 44.52 24.66
C ASP A 9 -37.45 43.44 23.61
N ASP A 10 -36.64 42.45 24.01
CA ASP A 10 -37.10 41.06 24.07
C ASP A 10 -35.96 40.11 24.46
N ILE A 11 -36.33 39.12 25.26
CA ILE A 11 -35.54 37.98 25.78
C ILE A 11 -34.90 38.23 27.14
N LEU A 12 -35.74 38.07 28.17
CA LEU A 12 -35.34 37.73 29.53
C LEU A 12 -35.77 36.28 29.80
N ILE A 13 -34.92 35.30 29.52
CA ILE A 13 -34.89 34.02 30.26
C ILE A 13 -33.43 33.58 30.45
N ASP A 14 -33.03 33.64 31.71
CA ASP A 14 -31.97 32.91 32.42
C ASP A 14 -31.29 31.74 31.68
N ALA A 15 -30.01 31.93 31.37
CA ALA A 15 -29.02 30.86 31.40
C ALA A 15 -27.73 31.45 31.98
N THR A 16 -27.71 31.58 33.31
CA THR A 16 -26.47 31.85 34.05
C THR A 16 -25.41 30.83 33.61
N ASP A 17 -24.37 31.28 32.91
CA ASP A 17 -23.23 30.48 32.49
C ASP A 17 -22.40 30.08 33.73
N ARG A 18 -22.88 29.05 34.45
CA ARG A 18 -22.20 28.47 35.63
C ARG A 18 -20.87 27.82 35.27
N ILE A 19 -20.70 27.45 33.99
CA ILE A 19 -19.46 26.90 33.43
C ILE A 19 -18.38 27.99 33.39
N SER A 20 -18.74 29.25 33.13
CA SER A 20 -17.84 30.40 33.23
C SER A 20 -17.37 30.73 34.64
N GLN A 21 -18.04 30.23 35.70
CA GLN A 21 -17.66 30.47 37.10
C GLN A 21 -16.69 29.42 37.66
N VAL A 22 -16.34 28.40 36.86
CA VAL A 22 -15.39 27.36 37.27
C VAL A 22 -13.97 27.97 37.36
N PRO A 23 -13.22 27.73 38.46
CA PRO A 23 -11.84 28.20 38.58
C PRO A 23 -10.95 27.75 37.40
N GLU A 24 -10.04 28.62 36.95
CA GLU A 24 -9.18 28.38 35.78
C GLU A 24 -8.41 27.05 35.86
N PHE A 25 -7.93 26.66 37.05
CA PHE A 25 -7.20 25.41 37.23
C PHE A 25 -8.06 24.15 36.95
N ILE A 26 -9.37 24.21 37.21
CA ILE A 26 -10.30 23.12 36.90
C ILE A 26 -10.61 23.10 35.39
N ILE A 27 -10.73 24.26 34.76
CA ILE A 27 -10.92 24.37 33.30
C ILE A 27 -9.69 23.82 32.56
N HIS A 28 -8.48 24.15 33.02
CA HIS A 28 -7.24 23.55 32.52
C HIS A 28 -7.18 22.04 32.73
N HIS A 29 -7.69 21.53 33.86
CA HIS A 29 -7.77 20.10 34.10
C HIS A 29 -8.80 19.41 33.17
N ILE A 30 -9.94 20.03 32.91
CA ILE A 30 -10.94 19.48 31.96
C ILE A 30 -10.38 19.47 30.53
N MET A 31 -9.72 20.56 30.11
CA MET A 31 -9.11 20.66 28.78
C MET A 31 -7.92 19.72 28.57
N SER A 32 -7.26 19.24 29.64
CA SER A 32 -6.19 18.25 29.52
C SER A 32 -6.67 16.86 29.11
N PHE A 33 -7.95 16.55 29.30
CA PHE A 33 -8.59 15.33 28.80
C PHE A 33 -9.04 15.43 27.33
N LEU A 34 -8.85 16.59 26.68
CA LEU A 34 -9.19 16.79 25.28
C LEU A 34 -7.97 16.56 24.39
N ASP A 35 -8.09 15.59 23.48
CA ASP A 35 -6.99 15.07 22.65
C ASP A 35 -6.59 16.00 21.48
N SER A 36 -7.46 16.95 21.10
CA SER A 36 -7.23 17.83 19.96
C SER A 36 -7.43 19.32 20.28
N PRO A 37 -6.62 20.24 19.68
CA PRO A 37 -6.85 21.68 19.77
C PRO A 37 -8.24 22.11 19.29
N LYS A 38 -8.82 21.38 18.31
CA LYS A 38 -10.18 21.62 17.80
C LYS A 38 -11.24 21.33 18.86
N ASP A 39 -11.09 20.26 19.65
CA ASP A 39 -12.06 19.96 20.71
C ASP A 39 -11.97 20.99 21.82
N ARG A 40 -10.77 21.48 22.15
CA ARG A 40 -10.57 22.61 23.09
C ARG A 40 -11.20 23.89 22.58
N VAL A 41 -11.05 24.20 21.28
CA VAL A 41 -11.72 25.36 20.66
C VAL A 41 -13.23 25.13 20.56
N ARG A 42 -13.73 23.92 20.31
CA ARG A 42 -15.18 23.62 20.36
C ARG A 42 -15.78 23.83 21.74
N MET A 43 -15.01 23.62 22.81
CA MET A 43 -15.45 23.98 24.16
C MET A 43 -15.69 25.49 24.33
N SER A 44 -15.23 26.36 23.42
CA SER A 44 -15.59 27.79 23.40
C SER A 44 -17.08 28.04 23.12
N VAL A 45 -17.77 27.08 22.51
CA VAL A 45 -19.23 27.14 22.31
C VAL A 45 -19.96 27.10 23.65
N LEU A 46 -19.34 26.51 24.68
CA LEU A 46 -19.92 26.42 26.02
C LEU A 46 -19.74 27.71 26.82
N SER A 47 -18.73 28.53 26.51
CA SER A 47 -18.45 29.79 27.20
C SER A 47 -17.40 30.63 26.47
N ARG A 48 -17.62 31.95 26.39
CA ARG A 48 -16.60 32.92 25.93
C ARG A 48 -15.39 33.00 26.86
N ASN A 49 -15.58 32.73 28.15
CA ASN A 49 -14.48 32.68 29.13
C ASN A 49 -13.56 31.49 28.87
N TRP A 50 -14.12 30.33 28.50
CA TRP A 50 -13.33 29.14 28.17
C TRP A 50 -12.47 29.36 26.91
N PHE A 51 -12.95 30.12 25.91
CA PHE A 51 -12.11 30.53 24.77
C PHE A 51 -10.90 31.36 25.19
N ALA A 52 -11.08 32.32 26.11
CA ALA A 52 -9.96 33.10 26.65
C ALA A 52 -8.95 32.21 27.39
N ILE A 53 -9.45 31.23 28.15
CA ILE A 53 -8.63 30.27 28.93
C ILE A 53 -7.91 29.24 28.04
N THR A 54 -8.40 28.94 26.83
CA THR A 54 -7.61 28.13 25.87
C THR A 54 -6.26 28.79 25.52
N ALA A 55 -6.16 30.11 25.67
CA ALA A 55 -4.93 30.86 25.41
C ALA A 55 -3.87 30.69 26.50
N SER A 56 -4.29 30.50 27.75
CA SER A 56 -3.43 30.21 28.90
C SER A 56 -3.20 28.72 29.11
N PHE A 57 -3.61 27.87 28.16
CA PHE A 57 -3.50 26.42 28.30
C PHE A 57 -2.02 25.97 28.33
N PRO A 58 -1.57 25.21 29.35
CA PRO A 58 -0.14 24.97 29.59
C PRO A 58 0.48 23.92 28.66
N ILE A 59 -0.23 23.47 27.61
CA ILE A 59 0.25 22.47 26.64
C ILE A 59 0.17 23.04 25.23
N LEU A 60 1.33 23.25 24.62
CA LEU A 60 1.47 23.61 23.21
C LEU A 60 1.69 22.33 22.39
N ASP A 61 0.71 21.92 21.59
CA ASP A 61 0.78 20.73 20.72
C ASP A 61 0.73 21.14 19.25
N PHE A 62 1.91 21.27 18.65
CA PHE A 62 2.11 21.59 17.24
C PHE A 62 2.40 20.29 16.48
N ASP A 63 1.39 19.70 15.84
CA ASP A 63 1.57 18.52 14.99
C ASP A 63 1.08 18.79 13.57
N ILE A 64 2.02 18.83 12.63
CA ILE A 64 1.75 19.08 11.22
C ILE A 64 0.84 18.02 10.59
N GLY A 65 0.91 16.76 11.04
CA GLY A 65 0.07 15.68 10.52
C GLY A 65 -1.38 15.84 10.96
N LYS A 66 -1.59 16.14 12.25
CA LYS A 66 -2.92 16.54 12.73
C LYS A 66 -3.40 17.78 11.98
N PHE A 67 -2.53 18.78 11.79
CA PHE A 67 -2.89 20.02 11.10
C PHE A 67 -3.33 19.81 9.64
N GLU A 68 -2.69 18.88 8.92
CA GLU A 68 -3.05 18.51 7.54
C GLU A 68 -4.45 17.89 7.43
N GLU A 69 -4.87 17.05 8.38
CA GLU A 69 -6.21 16.46 8.42
C GLU A 69 -7.33 17.51 8.52
N PHE A 70 -7.02 18.73 8.97
CA PHE A 70 -8.02 19.76 9.28
C PHE A 70 -8.19 20.85 8.22
N ILE A 71 -7.29 21.00 7.24
CA ILE A 71 -7.40 22.03 6.20
C ILE A 71 -7.88 21.40 4.88
N PRO A 72 -9.05 21.80 4.35
CA PRO A 72 -9.51 21.36 3.03
C PRO A 72 -8.45 21.69 1.98
N SER A 73 -8.23 20.78 1.04
CA SER A 73 -7.22 20.87 -0.03
C SER A 73 -7.47 22.06 -0.96
N GLU A 74 -7.16 23.28 -0.52
CA GLU A 74 -6.90 24.41 -1.40
C GLU A 74 -5.45 24.35 -1.87
N LYS A 75 -5.21 24.77 -3.10
CA LYS A 75 -3.91 24.83 -3.80
C LYS A 75 -2.93 25.85 -3.18
N GLY A 76 -2.73 25.85 -1.87
CA GLY A 76 -1.77 26.68 -1.14
C GLY A 76 -0.77 25.83 -0.35
N ASN A 77 0.40 26.38 -0.05
CA ASN A 77 1.45 25.70 0.71
C ASN A 77 1.00 25.52 2.18
N PHE A 78 0.35 24.38 2.49
CA PHE A 78 -0.20 24.08 3.82
C PHE A 78 0.84 24.17 4.94
N ARG A 79 2.11 23.90 4.61
CA ARG A 79 3.25 23.97 5.53
C ARG A 79 3.47 25.40 6.01
N ASP A 80 3.43 26.37 5.11
CA ASP A 80 3.61 27.78 5.48
C ASP A 80 2.49 28.24 6.41
N LYS A 81 1.25 27.78 6.18
CA LYS A 81 0.13 28.03 7.10
C LYS A 81 0.35 27.39 8.48
N PHE A 82 0.95 26.21 8.54
CA PHE A 82 1.33 25.57 9.81
C PHE A 82 2.39 26.39 10.56
N PHE A 83 3.46 26.82 9.88
CA PHE A 83 4.50 27.63 10.52
C PHE A 83 4.00 29.02 10.94
N GLN A 84 3.10 29.64 10.17
CA GLN A 84 2.39 30.84 10.60
C GLN A 84 1.55 30.61 11.86
N TYR A 85 0.88 29.45 11.95
CA TYR A 85 0.12 29.08 13.16
C TYR A 85 1.04 28.88 14.37
N VAL A 86 2.20 28.24 14.19
CA VAL A 86 3.23 28.09 15.23
C VAL A 86 3.69 29.48 15.69
N GLU A 87 4.11 30.35 14.77
CA GLU A 87 4.58 31.71 15.10
C GLU A 87 3.51 32.54 15.82
N TYR A 88 2.28 32.52 15.32
CA TYR A 88 1.15 33.24 15.92
C TYR A 88 0.85 32.73 17.34
N THR A 89 0.78 31.42 17.53
CA THR A 89 0.44 30.81 18.83
C THR A 89 1.55 31.07 19.86
N THR A 90 2.81 30.90 19.46
CA THR A 90 3.97 31.20 20.32
C THR A 90 4.02 32.67 20.69
N SER A 91 3.81 33.58 19.74
CA SER A 91 3.81 35.02 20.00
C SER A 91 2.70 35.42 20.99
N ARG A 92 1.48 34.89 20.79
CA ARG A 92 0.36 35.10 21.71
C ARG A 92 0.66 34.58 23.12
N PHE A 93 1.23 33.37 23.21
CA PHE A 93 1.60 32.76 24.49
C PHE A 93 2.66 33.58 25.23
N CYS A 94 3.61 34.16 24.49
CA CYS A 94 4.63 35.03 25.04
C CYS A 94 4.06 36.36 25.56
N GLN A 95 3.17 37.00 24.79
CA GLN A 95 2.51 38.26 25.16
C GLN A 95 1.65 38.14 26.43
N GLN A 96 1.03 36.99 26.67
CA GLN A 96 0.18 36.76 27.85
C GLN A 96 0.97 36.38 29.11
N ASN A 97 2.30 36.30 29.02
CA ASN A 97 3.21 35.92 30.10
C ASN A 97 2.88 34.58 30.80
N VAL A 98 2.31 33.64 30.07
CA VAL A 98 1.99 32.29 30.57
C VAL A 98 3.20 31.37 30.37
N SER A 99 3.40 30.39 31.26
CA SER A 99 4.41 29.34 31.13
C SER A 99 3.80 28.05 30.58
N ALA A 100 4.47 27.44 29.59
CA ALA A 100 4.04 26.16 29.03
C ALA A 100 4.66 25.05 29.87
N HIS A 101 3.83 24.14 30.38
CA HIS A 101 4.30 22.92 31.04
C HIS A 101 4.81 21.90 30.02
N THR A 102 4.13 21.77 28.87
CA THR A 102 4.47 20.81 27.81
C THR A 102 4.48 21.49 26.44
N ILE A 103 5.52 21.20 25.65
CA ILE A 103 5.58 21.57 24.24
C ILE A 103 5.88 20.33 23.40
N LYS A 104 5.02 20.07 22.43
CA LYS A 104 5.17 19.05 21.40
C LYS A 104 5.27 19.75 20.05
N LEU A 105 6.36 19.50 19.35
CA LEU A 105 6.66 20.10 18.07
C LEU A 105 6.99 19.00 17.07
N ILE A 106 6.03 18.69 16.21
CA ILE A 106 6.11 17.68 15.16
C ILE A 106 5.95 18.39 13.82
N ALA A 107 7.06 18.57 13.09
CA ALA A 107 7.12 19.43 11.91
C ALA A 107 7.89 18.77 10.75
N GLU A 108 7.65 19.24 9.52
CA GLU A 108 8.44 18.91 8.33
C GLU A 108 9.11 20.21 7.83
N VAL A 109 10.44 20.29 7.92
CA VAL A 109 11.21 21.51 7.65
C VAL A 109 11.82 21.44 6.25
N ARG A 110 11.68 22.51 5.44
CA ARG A 110 12.16 22.53 4.04
C ARG A 110 13.07 23.70 3.70
N ASP A 111 12.92 24.83 4.39
CA ASP A 111 13.69 26.04 4.15
C ASP A 111 14.19 26.65 5.48
N ALA A 112 15.07 27.66 5.36
CA ALA A 112 15.64 28.36 6.50
C ALA A 112 14.59 29.15 7.31
N THR A 113 13.51 29.61 6.67
CA THR A 113 12.47 30.39 7.36
C THR A 113 11.69 29.54 8.35
N HIS A 114 11.44 28.27 8.01
CA HIS A 114 10.83 27.31 8.91
C HIS A 114 11.75 27.04 10.11
N VAL A 115 13.06 26.92 9.90
CA VAL A 115 14.06 26.78 10.98
C VAL A 115 14.01 27.98 11.92
N ASP A 116 14.05 29.20 11.39
CA ASP A 116 14.02 30.44 12.18
C ASP A 116 12.75 30.53 13.05
N ILE A 117 11.60 30.12 12.52
CA ILE A 117 10.33 30.11 13.27
C ILE A 117 10.38 29.09 14.42
N LEU A 118 10.95 27.90 14.18
CA LEU A 118 11.09 26.88 15.22
C LEU A 118 12.08 27.29 16.31
N ASP A 119 13.21 27.86 15.92
CA ASP A 119 14.23 28.35 16.86
C ASP A 119 13.64 29.44 17.74
N LYS A 120 13.06 30.48 17.13
CA LYS A 120 12.38 31.55 17.87
C LYS A 120 11.29 31.01 18.80
N CYS A 121 10.56 29.98 18.36
CA CYS A 121 9.56 29.31 19.19
C CYS A 121 10.20 28.64 20.43
N LEU A 122 11.23 27.82 20.23
CA LEU A 122 11.88 27.10 21.33
C LEU A 122 12.62 28.07 22.26
N GLU A 123 13.31 29.07 21.73
CA GLU A 123 14.00 30.10 22.52
C GLU A 123 13.06 30.82 23.48
N LEU A 124 11.89 31.25 22.99
CA LEU A 124 10.92 31.98 23.80
C LEU A 124 10.24 31.11 24.85
N VAL A 125 9.99 29.84 24.54
CA VAL A 125 9.21 28.94 25.40
C VAL A 125 10.09 28.26 26.45
N LEU A 126 11.31 27.84 26.10
CA LEU A 126 12.25 27.16 27.02
C LEU A 126 12.65 28.02 28.21
N LEU A 127 12.79 29.34 28.03
CA LEU A 127 13.09 30.29 29.10
C LEU A 127 11.97 30.41 30.15
N LYS A 128 10.78 29.85 29.89
CA LYS A 128 9.61 29.94 30.77
C LYS A 128 9.37 28.68 31.62
N GLY A 129 10.36 27.82 31.80
CA GLY A 129 10.31 26.71 32.77
C GLY A 129 9.51 25.48 32.29
N VAL A 130 9.66 25.11 31.01
CA VAL A 130 9.05 23.91 30.42
C VAL A 130 9.50 22.65 31.17
N GLN A 131 8.56 21.70 31.39
CA GLN A 131 8.86 20.40 32.00
C GLN A 131 8.95 19.27 30.97
N VAL A 132 8.11 19.30 29.93
CA VAL A 132 8.09 18.25 28.89
C VAL A 132 8.33 18.87 27.52
N LEU A 133 9.41 18.47 26.86
CA LEU A 133 9.73 18.88 25.48
C LEU A 133 9.78 17.65 24.57
N VAL A 134 9.01 17.70 23.48
CA VAL A 134 9.06 16.73 22.39
C VAL A 134 9.30 17.49 21.09
N VAL A 135 10.44 17.24 20.44
CA VAL A 135 10.77 17.76 19.11
C VAL A 135 10.90 16.57 18.16
N ASN A 136 10.14 16.57 17.08
CA ASN A 136 10.14 15.53 16.06
C ASN A 136 10.12 16.16 14.68
N ILE A 137 11.26 16.16 14.02
CA ILE A 137 11.41 16.67 12.66
C ILE A 137 11.27 15.50 11.69
N LYS A 138 10.12 15.45 11.01
CA LYS A 138 9.78 14.45 10.00
C LYS A 138 10.51 14.76 8.69
N ASN A 139 11.84 14.64 8.68
CA ASN A 139 12.57 14.61 7.41
C ASN A 139 12.44 13.19 6.85
N GLY A 140 11.93 13.07 5.62
CA GLY A 140 11.64 11.79 4.99
C GLY A 140 12.77 10.78 5.20
N VAL A 141 12.45 9.65 5.81
CA VAL A 141 13.37 8.61 6.33
C VAL A 141 14.21 7.90 5.22
N PHE A 142 14.33 8.46 4.01
CA PHE A 142 15.09 7.89 2.90
C PHE A 142 15.81 8.93 2.02
N LEU A 143 16.50 9.90 2.61
CA LEU A 143 17.41 10.77 1.85
C LEU A 143 18.80 10.80 2.50
N LEU A 144 19.68 9.93 2.00
CA LEU A 144 21.14 10.13 2.02
C LEU A 144 21.55 11.18 0.95
N SER A 145 20.72 12.20 0.70
CA SER A 145 21.12 13.36 -0.10
C SER A 145 21.66 14.42 0.86
N SER A 146 22.94 14.75 0.71
CA SER A 146 23.72 15.71 1.49
C SER A 146 23.28 17.19 1.35
N SER A 147 22.02 17.45 0.99
CA SER A 147 21.56 18.77 0.53
C SER A 147 20.39 19.37 1.30
N ILE A 148 19.88 18.75 2.37
CA ILE A 148 18.93 19.38 3.31
C ILE A 148 19.60 19.47 4.69
N PRO A 149 19.76 20.68 5.27
CA PRO A 149 20.32 20.81 6.61
C PRO A 149 19.39 20.13 7.62
N ARG A 150 19.95 19.26 8.46
CA ARG A 150 19.19 18.74 9.60
C ARG A 150 18.94 19.88 10.57
N TYR A 151 17.73 19.95 11.09
CA TYR A 151 17.37 20.96 12.09
C TYR A 151 18.24 20.76 13.34
N CYS A 152 19.03 21.77 13.71
CA CYS A 152 19.82 21.79 14.93
C CYS A 152 19.00 22.47 16.03
N VAL A 153 18.85 21.80 17.16
CA VAL A 153 18.07 22.36 18.28
C VAL A 153 18.88 23.50 18.94
N PRO A 154 18.24 24.62 19.35
CA PRO A 154 18.94 25.79 19.89
C PRO A 154 19.64 25.52 21.24
N ASN A 155 20.72 26.25 21.52
CA ASN A 155 21.55 26.13 22.73
C ASN A 155 20.77 26.41 24.03
N GLN A 156 19.69 27.18 23.95
CA GLN A 156 18.79 27.47 25.07
C GLN A 156 18.18 26.20 25.67
N LEU A 157 18.15 25.09 24.93
CA LEU A 157 17.81 23.79 25.46
C LEU A 157 18.72 23.39 26.62
N LEU A 158 20.02 23.67 26.54
CA LEU A 158 21.01 23.25 27.53
C LEU A 158 20.81 23.92 28.89
N SER A 159 20.21 25.12 28.90
CA SER A 159 19.92 25.91 30.10
C SER A 159 18.55 25.60 30.73
N ALA A 160 17.78 24.67 30.16
CA ALA A 160 16.41 24.38 30.59
C ALA A 160 16.37 23.45 31.83
N SER A 161 16.65 24.01 33.00
CA SER A 161 16.78 23.26 34.27
C SER A 161 15.50 22.65 34.83
N SER A 162 14.34 23.11 34.36
CA SER A 162 13.02 22.61 34.75
C SER A 162 12.56 21.37 33.98
N LEU A 163 13.29 20.95 32.94
CA LEU A 163 12.90 19.80 32.11
C LEU A 163 12.96 18.49 32.90
N THR A 164 11.85 17.78 32.89
CA THR A 164 11.71 16.42 33.45
C THR A 164 11.67 15.35 32.36
N SER A 165 11.23 15.71 31.14
CA SER A 165 11.17 14.81 29.99
C SER A 165 11.63 15.50 28.71
N LEU A 166 12.61 14.92 28.02
CA LEU A 166 13.14 15.38 26.75
C LEU A 166 13.06 14.28 25.69
N THR A 167 12.37 14.54 24.59
CA THR A 167 12.31 13.66 23.42
C THR A 167 12.73 14.40 22.17
N LEU A 168 13.78 13.93 21.51
CA LEU A 168 14.32 14.48 20.27
C LEU A 168 14.30 13.42 19.17
N ARG A 169 13.72 13.76 18.02
CA ARG A 169 13.63 12.87 16.86
C ARG A 169 13.98 13.58 15.56
N GLY A 170 14.89 13.01 14.78
CA GLY A 170 15.23 13.50 13.43
C GLY A 170 15.90 14.89 13.39
N CYS A 171 16.49 15.34 14.49
CA CYS A 171 17.20 16.62 14.63
C CYS A 171 18.67 16.42 15.04
N GLU A 172 19.45 17.49 15.08
CA GLU A 172 20.82 17.50 15.62
C GLU A 172 20.84 18.16 17.01
N LEU A 173 21.75 17.68 17.86
CA LEU A 173 21.97 18.30 19.17
C LEU A 173 22.69 19.64 19.02
N PRO A 174 22.52 20.57 19.98
CA PRO A 174 23.18 21.87 19.94
C PRO A 174 24.69 21.71 19.79
N SER A 175 25.30 22.46 18.87
CA SER A 175 26.74 22.37 18.58
C SER A 175 27.62 22.81 19.76
N SER A 176 27.07 23.54 20.72
CA SER A 176 27.75 23.92 21.97
C SER A 176 27.59 22.91 23.11
N LEU A 177 26.94 21.75 22.90
CA LEU A 177 26.64 20.77 23.96
C LEU A 177 27.86 20.39 24.81
N MET A 178 29.05 20.28 24.22
CA MET A 178 30.29 19.95 24.94
C MET A 178 31.03 21.18 25.51
N ALA A 179 30.64 22.39 25.11
CA ALA A 179 31.28 23.64 25.50
C ALA A 179 30.54 24.36 26.65
N ASP A 180 29.22 24.22 26.71
CA ASP A 180 28.37 24.85 27.72
C ASP A 180 28.01 23.89 28.86
N VAL A 181 27.83 24.44 30.07
CA VAL A 181 27.38 23.67 31.24
C VAL A 181 25.91 23.30 31.06
N VAL A 182 25.63 21.99 30.94
CA VAL A 182 24.25 21.48 30.81
C VAL A 182 23.57 21.46 32.17
N GLU A 183 22.39 22.10 32.26
CA GLU A 183 21.64 22.25 33.52
C GLU A 183 20.47 21.28 33.67
N PHE A 184 20.49 20.09 33.05
CA PHE A 184 19.42 19.06 33.16
C PHE A 184 19.29 18.40 34.54
N LYS A 185 19.24 19.21 35.60
CA LYS A 185 19.22 18.81 37.01
C LYS A 185 17.93 18.07 37.39
N SER A 186 16.84 18.27 36.66
CA SER A 186 15.51 17.69 36.93
C SER A 186 15.12 16.56 35.97
N LEU A 187 15.98 16.22 35.00
CA LEU A 187 15.61 15.36 33.88
C LEU A 187 15.49 13.89 34.33
N LYS A 188 14.32 13.30 34.07
CA LYS A 188 13.97 11.92 34.42
C LYS A 188 13.86 11.02 33.18
N LEU A 189 13.39 11.56 32.05
CA LEU A 189 13.26 10.82 30.80
C LEU A 189 14.05 11.50 29.69
N LEU A 190 14.93 10.73 29.03
CA LEU A 190 15.66 11.16 27.85
C LEU A 190 15.41 10.16 26.71
N CYS A 191 14.81 10.64 25.63
CA CYS A 191 14.49 9.85 24.44
C CYS A 191 15.12 10.49 23.19
N LEU A 192 16.02 9.77 22.54
CA LEU A 192 16.75 10.19 21.35
C LEU A 192 16.47 9.19 20.23
N GLU A 193 15.88 9.64 19.12
CA GLU A 193 15.61 8.78 17.97
C GLU A 193 16.11 9.38 16.64
N TRP A 194 16.82 8.62 15.81
CA TRP A 194 17.34 9.08 14.51
C TRP A 194 18.38 10.22 14.57
N LEU A 195 19.17 10.30 15.65
CA LEU A 195 20.22 11.31 15.84
C LEU A 195 21.62 10.78 15.45
N HIS A 196 22.52 11.69 15.03
CA HIS A 196 23.97 11.44 15.01
C HIS A 196 24.50 11.61 16.44
N LEU A 197 25.04 10.56 17.03
CA LEU A 197 25.53 10.57 18.41
C LEU A 197 26.89 9.86 18.46
N ASP A 198 27.85 10.50 19.13
CA ASP A 198 29.16 9.92 19.40
C ASP A 198 29.27 9.46 20.87
N GLU A 199 30.25 8.63 21.17
CA GLU A 199 30.44 8.05 22.52
C GLU A 199 30.60 9.12 23.61
N GLU A 200 31.32 10.20 23.30
CA GLU A 200 31.55 11.32 24.22
C GLU A 200 30.25 12.05 24.59
N VAL A 201 29.34 12.19 23.62
CA VAL A 201 28.04 12.86 23.82
C VAL A 201 27.16 12.08 24.79
N ILE A 202 27.08 10.76 24.63
CA ILE A 202 26.31 9.89 25.55
C ILE A 202 26.90 9.95 26.96
N LYS A 203 28.22 9.87 27.08
CA LYS A 203 28.91 9.95 28.38
C LYS A 203 28.66 11.30 29.06
N TYR A 204 28.71 12.38 28.28
CA TYR A 204 28.47 13.73 28.79
C TYR A 204 27.02 13.92 29.25
N LEU A 205 26.03 13.51 28.44
CA LEU A 205 24.61 13.62 28.80
C LEU A 205 24.29 12.79 30.04
N THR A 206 24.81 11.57 30.13
CA THR A 206 24.57 10.69 31.30
C THR A 206 25.24 11.21 32.57
N THR A 207 26.42 11.83 32.47
CA THR A 207 27.09 12.45 33.62
C THR A 207 26.34 13.69 34.14
N ASN A 208 25.75 14.48 33.25
CA ASN A 208 25.06 15.73 33.59
C ASN A 208 23.56 15.54 33.93
N CYS A 209 23.01 14.33 33.80
CA CYS A 209 21.61 14.01 34.12
C CYS A 209 21.52 12.99 35.29
N PRO A 210 21.86 13.36 36.54
CA PRO A 210 21.97 12.41 37.64
C PRO A 210 20.63 11.82 38.10
N LEU A 211 19.51 12.49 37.83
CA LEU A 211 18.16 12.06 38.20
C LEU A 211 17.46 11.19 37.14
N LEU A 212 18.18 10.79 36.09
CA LEU A 212 17.59 10.05 34.97
C LEU A 212 17.02 8.70 35.42
N GLU A 213 15.74 8.47 35.14
CA GLU A 213 14.99 7.26 35.44
C GLU A 213 14.82 6.37 34.19
N GLU A 214 14.66 6.97 33.01
CA GLU A 214 14.48 6.27 31.73
C GLU A 214 15.34 6.88 30.61
N LEU A 215 16.10 6.01 29.92
CA LEU A 215 16.93 6.37 28.77
C LEU A 215 16.55 5.54 27.55
N ILE A 216 16.13 6.20 26.47
CA ILE A 216 15.73 5.58 25.22
C ILE A 216 16.60 6.13 24.09
N VAL A 217 17.29 5.25 23.36
CA VAL A 217 18.10 5.57 22.19
C VAL A 217 17.71 4.63 21.06
N ARG A 218 17.12 5.14 19.97
CA ARG A 218 16.63 4.31 18.85
C ARG A 218 17.09 4.85 17.50
N LEU A 219 17.57 3.96 16.63
CA LEU A 219 17.95 4.25 15.25
C LEU A 219 18.94 5.42 15.13
N CYS A 220 19.78 5.61 16.16
CA CYS A 220 20.86 6.60 16.15
C CYS A 220 22.12 6.00 15.50
N TYR A 221 22.94 6.86 14.89
CA TYR A 221 24.15 6.48 14.15
C TYR A 221 25.37 7.21 14.72
N GLY A 222 26.57 6.64 14.57
CA GLY A 222 27.83 7.16 15.15
C GLY A 222 28.28 6.42 16.42
N ILE A 223 27.36 5.81 17.17
CA ILE A 223 27.66 5.12 18.44
C ILE A 223 28.21 3.71 18.17
N LYS A 224 29.50 3.50 18.44
CA LYS A 224 30.10 2.15 18.49
C LYS A 224 30.06 1.53 19.87
N ARG A 225 30.30 2.32 20.91
CA ARG A 225 30.29 1.89 22.32
C ARG A 225 29.29 2.73 23.10
N PHE A 226 28.47 2.05 23.90
CA PHE A 226 27.46 2.67 24.75
C PHE A 226 27.80 2.39 26.21
N CYS A 227 28.36 3.40 26.88
CA CYS A 227 28.84 3.30 28.24
C CYS A 227 28.04 4.22 29.16
N VAL A 228 27.45 3.68 30.23
CA VAL A 228 26.69 4.45 31.23
C VAL A 228 27.17 4.09 32.63
N TYR A 229 27.67 5.06 33.38
CA TYR A 229 28.22 4.84 34.71
C TYR A 229 27.60 5.78 35.74
N GLY A 230 27.41 5.29 36.97
CA GLY A 230 27.07 6.13 38.12
C GLY A 230 25.62 6.61 38.23
N LEU A 231 24.72 6.18 37.35
CA LEU A 231 23.30 6.56 37.41
C LEU A 231 22.51 5.69 38.39
N GLN A 232 22.30 6.22 39.60
CA GLN A 232 21.61 5.51 40.68
C GLN A 232 20.09 5.41 40.47
N ASN A 233 19.46 6.37 39.78
CA ASN A 233 18.00 6.41 39.62
C ASN A 233 17.50 5.69 38.36
N LEU A 234 18.40 5.25 37.50
CA LEU A 234 18.06 4.67 36.20
C LEU A 234 17.36 3.33 36.39
N GLN A 235 16.11 3.25 35.96
CA GLN A 235 15.25 2.06 36.08
C GLN A 235 15.06 1.36 34.74
N LYS A 236 15.05 2.11 33.63
CA LYS A 236 14.78 1.56 32.31
C LYS A 236 15.73 2.10 31.24
N VAL A 237 16.27 1.20 30.43
CA VAL A 237 17.15 1.53 29.30
C VAL A 237 16.66 0.81 28.04
N GLN A 238 16.50 1.54 26.95
CA GLN A 238 16.21 0.97 25.64
C GLN A 238 17.22 1.45 24.60
N ILE A 239 17.93 0.52 23.99
CA ILE A 239 18.95 0.74 22.97
C ILE A 239 18.54 -0.06 21.74
N ASP A 240 18.05 0.65 20.73
CA ASP A 240 17.75 0.08 19.42
C ASP A 240 18.63 0.71 18.36
N SER A 241 19.95 0.53 18.46
CA SER A 241 20.94 1.14 17.56
C SER A 241 22.10 0.16 17.35
N GLY A 242 22.83 0.29 16.23
CA GLY A 242 23.90 -0.63 15.86
C GLY A 242 25.18 -0.50 16.70
N VAL A 243 25.08 -0.78 18.00
CA VAL A 243 26.18 -0.66 18.97
C VAL A 243 26.97 -1.97 19.07
N GLU A 244 28.29 -1.90 19.15
CA GLU A 244 29.18 -3.05 19.29
C GLU A 244 29.40 -3.46 20.75
N ILE A 245 29.54 -2.49 21.66
CA ILE A 245 29.80 -2.74 23.09
C ILE A 245 28.82 -1.95 23.94
N ILE A 246 28.16 -2.62 24.88
CA ILE A 246 27.30 -2.00 25.90
C ILE A 246 27.86 -2.33 27.28
N ASP A 247 28.16 -1.28 28.06
CA ASP A 247 28.60 -1.39 29.45
C ASP A 247 27.78 -0.45 30.32
N ILE A 248 26.97 -1.01 31.24
CA ILE A 248 26.04 -0.24 32.06
C ILE A 248 26.25 -0.58 33.54
N GLU A 249 26.63 0.44 34.30
CA GLU A 249 26.72 0.42 35.74
C GLU A 249 25.59 1.25 36.36
N ALA A 250 24.42 0.63 36.49
CA ALA A 250 23.22 1.22 37.09
C ALA A 250 22.58 0.22 38.09
N PRO A 251 22.79 0.37 39.40
CA PRO A 251 22.40 -0.65 40.39
C PRO A 251 20.88 -0.80 40.58
N ASN A 252 20.09 0.20 40.20
CA ASN A 252 18.63 0.17 40.29
C ASN A 252 17.93 -0.12 38.95
N LEU A 253 18.68 -0.49 37.92
CA LEU A 253 18.12 -0.86 36.62
C LEU A 253 17.24 -2.10 36.75
N ARG A 254 16.00 -2.02 36.23
CA ARG A 254 14.99 -3.09 36.28
C ARG A 254 14.69 -3.67 34.91
N ASP A 255 14.64 -2.80 33.90
CA ASP A 255 14.24 -3.18 32.55
C ASP A 255 15.30 -2.70 31.53
N ILE A 256 15.80 -3.61 30.72
CA ILE A 256 16.69 -3.27 29.60
C ILE A 256 16.20 -3.89 28.30
N SER A 257 16.22 -3.11 27.22
CA SER A 257 15.93 -3.57 25.87
C SER A 257 17.09 -3.24 24.94
N VAL A 258 17.63 -4.24 24.25
CA VAL A 258 18.81 -4.09 23.39
C VAL A 258 18.59 -4.76 22.03
N THR A 259 18.99 -4.08 20.95
CA THR A 259 19.06 -4.68 19.62
C THR A 259 20.51 -4.80 19.13
N ASN A 260 20.87 -5.97 18.58
CA ASN A 260 22.13 -6.25 17.89
C ASN A 260 23.47 -5.89 18.59
N ALA A 261 23.56 -5.95 19.91
CA ALA A 261 24.84 -5.78 20.61
C ALA A 261 25.58 -7.13 20.81
N PRO A 262 26.83 -7.28 20.31
CA PRO A 262 27.63 -8.49 20.48
C PRO A 262 28.31 -8.58 21.86
N HIS A 263 28.58 -7.47 22.54
CA HIS A 263 29.18 -7.49 23.88
C HIS A 263 28.34 -6.64 24.83
N ILE A 264 27.80 -7.28 25.88
CA ILE A 264 26.94 -6.65 26.88
C ILE A 264 27.48 -6.98 28.27
N ASN A 265 27.87 -5.97 29.03
CA ASN A 265 28.23 -6.07 30.43
C ASN A 265 27.16 -5.39 31.30
N LEU A 266 26.50 -6.18 32.15
CA LEU A 266 25.45 -5.74 33.08
C LEU A 266 25.68 -6.26 34.50
N ALA A 267 26.90 -6.70 34.84
CA ALA A 267 27.19 -7.38 36.11
C ALA A 267 26.81 -6.54 37.35
N SER A 268 26.89 -5.21 37.24
CA SER A 268 26.55 -4.27 38.31
C SER A 268 25.05 -4.03 38.49
N CYS A 269 24.20 -4.42 37.53
CA CYS A 269 22.76 -4.16 37.50
C CYS A 269 21.96 -5.18 38.32
N LYS A 270 22.24 -5.33 39.62
CA LYS A 270 21.71 -6.42 40.47
C LYS A 270 20.18 -6.50 40.62
N LYS A 271 19.44 -5.44 40.26
CA LYS A 271 17.97 -5.38 40.33
C LYS A 271 17.29 -5.66 38.98
N LEU A 272 18.04 -6.04 37.94
CA LEU A 272 17.49 -6.26 36.60
C LEU A 272 16.52 -7.46 36.61
N THR A 273 15.24 -7.20 36.34
CA THR A 273 14.21 -8.24 36.28
C THR A 273 13.83 -8.59 34.85
N THR A 274 13.92 -7.64 33.92
CA THR A 274 13.45 -7.80 32.54
C THR A 274 14.55 -7.49 31.54
N LEU A 275 14.76 -8.42 30.61
CA LEU A 275 15.67 -8.26 29.48
C LEU A 275 14.90 -8.50 28.18
N THR A 276 14.94 -7.52 27.28
CA THR A 276 14.49 -7.67 25.89
C THR A 276 15.71 -7.67 24.98
N TYR A 277 15.89 -8.73 24.17
CA TYR A 277 17.04 -8.85 23.28
C TYR A 277 16.61 -9.23 21.86
N SER A 278 17.05 -8.45 20.86
CA SER A 278 16.70 -8.66 19.46
C SER A 278 17.96 -8.62 18.57
N PRO A 279 18.62 -9.76 18.32
CA PRO A 279 19.80 -9.82 17.44
C PRO A 279 19.41 -9.85 15.95
N TYR A 280 20.20 -9.18 15.10
CA TYR A 280 19.99 -9.21 13.63
C TYR A 280 20.66 -10.41 12.95
N ILE A 281 21.67 -11.05 13.58
CA ILE A 281 22.47 -12.13 12.98
C ILE A 281 22.50 -13.37 13.90
N PRO A 282 22.26 -14.60 13.39
CA PRO A 282 22.21 -15.82 14.19
C PRO A 282 23.51 -16.18 14.93
N SER A 283 24.69 -15.84 14.38
CA SER A 283 25.99 -16.15 14.98
C SER A 283 26.22 -15.47 16.35
N LYS A 284 25.38 -14.49 16.70
CA LYS A 284 25.44 -13.74 17.97
C LYS A 284 24.52 -14.30 19.05
N LEU A 285 23.80 -15.39 18.81
CA LEU A 285 22.95 -16.03 19.83
C LEU A 285 23.79 -16.64 20.98
N GLY A 286 25.06 -16.97 20.76
CA GLY A 286 25.99 -17.43 21.81
C GLY A 286 26.25 -16.37 22.89
N VAL A 287 26.10 -15.09 22.56
CA VAL A 287 26.21 -13.98 23.52
C VAL A 287 25.10 -14.06 24.57
N LEU A 288 23.95 -14.65 24.23
CA LEU A 288 22.82 -14.77 25.13
C LEU A 288 23.06 -15.81 26.24
N SER A 289 23.73 -16.92 25.95
CA SER A 289 24.13 -17.86 27.01
C SER A 289 25.14 -17.24 27.97
N ASP A 290 26.10 -16.48 27.43
CA ASP A 290 27.10 -15.78 28.25
C ASP A 290 26.41 -14.70 29.10
N LEU A 291 25.46 -13.95 28.53
CA LEU A 291 24.69 -12.93 29.24
C LEU A 291 23.81 -13.52 30.36
N LEU A 292 23.10 -14.62 30.09
CA LEU A 292 22.28 -15.29 31.10
C LEU A 292 23.14 -15.90 32.22
N SER A 293 24.38 -16.30 31.92
CA SER A 293 25.33 -16.77 32.93
C SER A 293 25.86 -15.63 33.80
N ASN A 294 26.09 -14.45 33.20
CA ASN A 294 26.57 -13.25 33.89
C ASN A 294 25.48 -12.51 34.68
N VAL A 295 24.20 -12.74 34.38
CA VAL A 295 23.06 -12.05 35.01
C VAL A 295 22.01 -13.07 35.50
N PRO A 296 22.32 -13.85 36.56
CA PRO A 296 21.53 -15.03 36.97
C PRO A 296 20.23 -14.70 37.72
N PHE A 297 19.78 -13.44 37.71
CA PHE A 297 18.61 -12.97 38.45
C PHE A 297 17.48 -12.46 37.54
N ILE A 298 17.65 -12.53 36.21
CA ILE A 298 16.62 -12.17 35.23
C ILE A 298 15.39 -13.07 35.40
N GLN A 299 14.21 -12.46 35.50
CA GLN A 299 12.94 -13.15 35.67
C GLN A 299 12.11 -13.15 34.38
N ASN A 300 12.17 -12.08 33.60
CA ASN A 300 11.41 -11.89 32.37
C ASN A 300 12.37 -11.74 31.19
N LEU A 301 12.30 -12.64 30.21
CA LEU A 301 13.13 -12.59 29.01
C LEU A 301 12.23 -12.50 27.78
N ILE A 302 12.45 -11.46 26.96
CA ILE A 302 11.76 -11.27 25.68
C ILE A 302 12.80 -11.35 24.57
N LEU A 303 12.70 -12.36 23.70
CA LEU A 303 13.65 -12.57 22.60
C LEU A 303 12.97 -12.46 21.26
N SER A 304 13.48 -11.58 20.40
CA SER A 304 13.10 -11.55 18.99
C SER A 304 14.14 -12.29 18.17
N LEU A 305 13.78 -13.42 17.56
CA LEU A 305 14.74 -14.27 16.86
C LEU A 305 15.01 -13.78 15.41
N PRO A 306 16.26 -13.88 14.91
CA PRO A 306 16.60 -13.49 13.54
C PRO A 306 16.15 -14.55 12.53
N TYR A 307 15.88 -14.14 11.29
CA TYR A 307 15.32 -14.94 10.19
C TYR A 307 15.98 -16.31 9.93
N ASN A 308 17.26 -16.49 10.29
CA ASN A 308 18.04 -17.72 10.03
C ASN A 308 18.30 -18.58 11.28
N CYS A 309 17.59 -18.35 12.39
CA CYS A 309 17.73 -19.17 13.61
C CYS A 309 16.93 -20.47 13.48
N ARG A 310 17.61 -21.64 13.47
CA ARG A 310 16.96 -22.96 13.37
C ARG A 310 16.80 -23.67 14.70
N LYS A 311 17.73 -23.48 15.64
CA LYS A 311 17.70 -24.11 16.97
C LYS A 311 17.98 -23.08 18.06
N LEU A 312 17.19 -23.10 19.11
CA LEU A 312 17.36 -22.26 20.29
C LEU A 312 17.56 -23.14 21.52
N LYS A 313 18.65 -22.94 22.26
CA LYS A 313 18.91 -23.61 23.54
C LYS A 313 19.00 -22.57 24.65
N LEU A 314 18.16 -22.70 25.68
CA LEU A 314 18.10 -21.77 26.81
C LEU A 314 18.18 -22.52 28.13
N SER A 315 19.07 -22.08 29.01
CA SER A 315 19.22 -22.64 30.37
C SER A 315 19.28 -21.52 31.39
N SER A 316 18.36 -21.48 32.34
CA SER A 316 18.34 -20.49 33.43
C SER A 316 17.45 -20.94 34.58
N SER A 317 17.99 -20.88 35.79
CA SER A 317 17.26 -21.20 37.03
C SER A 317 16.38 -20.06 37.54
N SER A 318 16.53 -18.83 37.04
CA SER A 318 15.82 -17.64 37.56
C SER A 318 14.62 -17.22 36.74
N LEU A 319 14.53 -17.64 35.47
CA LEU A 319 13.47 -17.23 34.56
C LEU A 319 12.10 -17.71 35.02
N ARG A 320 11.16 -16.76 35.09
CA ARG A 320 9.74 -16.98 35.38
C ARG A 320 8.86 -16.76 34.16
N LYS A 321 9.21 -15.80 33.29
CA LYS A 321 8.51 -15.52 32.04
C LYS A 321 9.49 -15.52 30.87
N LEU A 322 9.15 -16.24 29.82
CA LEU A 322 9.89 -16.27 28.56
C LEU A 322 8.93 -15.93 27.42
N VAL A 323 9.22 -14.87 26.67
CA VAL A 323 8.50 -14.47 25.47
C VAL A 323 9.43 -14.64 24.29
N LEU A 324 9.01 -15.41 23.30
CA LEU A 324 9.71 -15.60 22.04
C LEU A 324 8.87 -15.00 20.93
N ILE A 325 9.47 -14.07 20.20
CA ILE A 325 8.89 -13.43 19.02
C ILE A 325 9.65 -13.96 17.81
N GLU A 326 9.01 -14.86 17.07
CA GLU A 326 9.60 -15.51 15.92
C GLU A 326 9.26 -14.76 14.64
N LYS A 327 10.29 -14.41 13.87
CA LYS A 327 10.18 -13.96 12.46
C LYS A 327 10.76 -14.97 11.46
N SER A 328 11.18 -16.15 11.94
CA SER A 328 12.04 -17.13 11.24
C SER A 328 11.39 -18.52 11.09
N GLU A 329 12.10 -19.49 10.50
CA GLU A 329 11.72 -20.91 10.45
C GLU A 329 12.43 -21.71 11.56
N LEU A 330 12.04 -21.53 12.82
CA LEU A 330 12.62 -22.27 13.94
C LEU A 330 12.21 -23.74 13.86
N GLU A 331 13.17 -24.66 13.99
CA GLU A 331 12.94 -26.10 13.92
C GLU A 331 12.85 -26.72 15.33
N GLU A 332 13.64 -26.23 16.29
CA GLU A 332 13.74 -26.81 17.64
C GLU A 332 13.99 -25.76 18.73
N ILE A 333 13.27 -25.86 19.84
CA ILE A 333 13.46 -25.09 21.08
C ILE A 333 13.78 -26.06 22.21
N ASP A 334 14.96 -25.91 22.82
CA ASP A 334 15.43 -26.70 23.95
C ASP A 334 15.53 -25.80 25.20
N ILE A 335 14.65 -26.04 26.19
CA ILE A 335 14.55 -25.22 27.40
C ILE A 335 14.86 -26.04 28.66
N SER A 336 15.82 -25.53 29.44
CA SER A 336 16.18 -25.95 30.78
C SER A 336 15.94 -24.80 31.77
N THR A 337 14.68 -24.49 32.06
CA THR A 337 14.31 -23.40 32.99
C THR A 337 13.25 -23.89 33.99
N PRO A 338 13.65 -24.43 35.15
CA PRO A 338 12.76 -25.18 36.04
C PRO A 338 11.72 -24.30 36.73
N ASN A 339 12.00 -23.00 36.88
CA ASN A 339 11.14 -22.03 37.55
C ASN A 339 10.22 -21.24 36.60
N LEU A 340 10.12 -21.67 35.34
CA LEU A 340 9.28 -21.00 34.34
C LEU A 340 7.80 -21.16 34.68
N LEU A 341 7.10 -20.02 34.75
CA LEU A 341 5.66 -19.93 35.01
C LEU A 341 4.87 -19.60 33.75
N LEU A 342 5.44 -18.85 32.82
CA LEU A 342 4.76 -18.43 31.59
C LEU A 342 5.71 -18.50 30.40
N PHE A 343 5.32 -19.23 29.37
CA PHE A 343 5.99 -19.27 28.07
C PHE A 343 5.07 -18.69 26.99
N GLU A 344 5.41 -17.52 26.44
CA GLU A 344 4.66 -16.90 25.35
C GLU A 344 5.40 -17.07 24.03
N TYR A 345 4.71 -17.57 23.01
CA TYR A 345 5.27 -17.76 21.69
C TYR A 345 4.43 -17.05 20.63
N HIS A 346 5.02 -16.04 20.00
CA HIS A 346 4.43 -15.30 18.88
C HIS A 346 4.95 -15.89 17.58
N VAL A 347 4.05 -16.51 16.81
CA VAL A 347 4.34 -17.28 15.58
C VAL A 347 3.81 -16.58 14.35
N ASP A 348 4.71 -16.41 13.37
CA ASP A 348 4.35 -15.94 12.04
C ASP A 348 4.04 -17.10 11.07
N MET A 349 4.84 -18.17 11.03
CA MET A 349 4.74 -19.20 9.98
C MET A 349 4.64 -20.66 10.47
N ASN A 350 5.47 -21.09 11.43
CA ASN A 350 5.57 -22.51 11.83
C ASN A 350 5.71 -22.69 13.35
N LEU A 351 5.31 -23.86 13.86
CA LEU A 351 5.58 -24.27 15.25
C LEU A 351 6.79 -25.24 15.26
N PRO A 352 7.85 -24.97 16.05
CA PRO A 352 9.04 -25.81 16.15
C PRO A 352 8.76 -27.07 16.99
N ALA A 353 9.73 -27.97 17.09
CA ALA A 353 9.76 -28.98 18.15
C ALA A 353 10.13 -28.33 19.49
N LEU A 354 9.39 -28.61 20.56
CA LEU A 354 9.69 -28.12 21.91
C LEU A 354 10.21 -29.26 22.77
N VAL A 355 11.43 -29.12 23.27
CA VAL A 355 12.11 -30.03 24.17
C VAL A 355 12.27 -29.34 25.52
N VAL A 356 11.61 -29.87 26.54
CA VAL A 356 11.74 -29.40 27.92
C VAL A 356 12.52 -30.46 28.70
N ARG A 357 13.72 -30.12 29.17
CA ARG A 357 14.64 -31.11 29.81
C ARG A 357 14.45 -31.26 31.30
N GLU A 358 13.92 -30.23 31.97
CA GLU A 358 13.71 -30.21 33.41
C GLU A 358 12.21 -30.12 33.74
N SER A 359 11.80 -30.67 34.89
CA SER A 359 10.40 -30.58 35.31
C SER A 359 10.04 -29.12 35.61
N LEU A 360 9.07 -28.59 34.87
CA LEU A 360 8.52 -27.25 35.09
C LEU A 360 7.67 -27.20 36.36
N GLN A 361 7.43 -25.97 36.83
CA GLN A 361 6.54 -25.72 37.96
C GLN A 361 5.09 -26.19 37.65
N PRO A 362 4.34 -26.67 38.66
CA PRO A 362 2.98 -27.17 38.46
C PRO A 362 1.97 -26.14 37.94
N THR A 363 2.30 -24.85 37.98
CA THR A 363 1.46 -23.74 37.50
C THR A 363 1.95 -23.17 36.17
N ALA A 364 2.89 -23.84 35.48
CA ALA A 364 3.44 -23.34 34.23
C ALA A 364 2.37 -23.30 33.11
N GLU A 365 2.22 -22.13 32.50
CA GLU A 365 1.30 -21.87 31.39
C GLU A 365 2.07 -21.64 30.09
N ILE A 366 1.47 -22.05 28.98
CA ILE A 366 1.96 -21.76 27.63
C ILE A 366 0.93 -20.93 26.89
N ALA A 367 1.35 -19.81 26.29
CA ALA A 367 0.53 -18.94 25.48
C ALA A 367 1.06 -18.89 24.06
N ILE A 368 0.21 -19.12 23.06
CA ILE A 368 0.59 -19.10 21.66
C ILE A 368 -0.27 -18.07 20.94
N TYR A 369 0.39 -17.13 20.29
CA TYR A 369 -0.23 -16.04 19.52
C TYR A 369 0.16 -16.21 18.06
N SER A 370 -0.82 -16.37 17.18
CA SER A 370 -0.59 -16.43 15.73
C SER A 370 -1.08 -15.17 15.04
N HIS A 371 -0.20 -14.57 14.23
CA HIS A 371 -0.48 -13.32 13.50
C HIS A 371 -1.03 -13.55 12.08
N TYR A 372 -1.06 -14.81 11.60
CA TYR A 372 -1.49 -15.21 10.25
C TYR A 372 -2.47 -16.40 10.29
N CYS A 373 -3.11 -16.70 9.15
CA CYS A 373 -4.10 -17.77 9.04
C CYS A 373 -3.50 -19.16 9.29
N VAL A 374 -4.10 -19.92 10.21
CA VAL A 374 -3.68 -21.28 10.56
C VAL A 374 -4.40 -22.33 9.70
N ASN A 375 -3.69 -23.41 9.32
CA ASN A 375 -4.25 -24.52 8.53
C ASN A 375 -4.20 -25.86 9.30
N ARG A 376 -4.75 -26.94 8.72
CA ARG A 376 -4.76 -28.27 9.34
C ARG A 376 -3.35 -28.78 9.70
N HIS A 377 -2.35 -28.47 8.88
CA HIS A 377 -0.96 -28.85 9.12
C HIS A 377 -0.38 -28.13 10.36
N TRP A 378 -0.73 -26.86 10.55
CA TRP A 378 -0.35 -26.08 11.74
C TRP A 378 -0.91 -26.71 13.02
N PHE A 379 -2.17 -27.16 13.04
CA PHE A 379 -2.75 -27.86 14.20
C PHE A 379 -2.09 -29.23 14.47
N GLN A 380 -1.65 -29.94 13.43
CA GLN A 380 -0.88 -31.19 13.60
C GLN A 380 0.47 -30.90 14.26
N LYS A 381 1.16 -29.85 13.86
CA LYS A 381 2.40 -29.39 14.50
C LYS A 381 2.15 -28.87 15.93
N LEU A 382 1.05 -28.15 16.18
CA LEU A 382 0.65 -27.74 17.53
C LEU A 382 0.49 -28.95 18.45
N LYS A 383 -0.12 -30.03 17.96
CA LYS A 383 -0.24 -31.27 18.74
C LYS A 383 1.12 -31.90 19.06
N GLN A 384 2.10 -31.80 18.16
CA GLN A 384 3.47 -32.26 18.40
C GLN A 384 4.21 -31.32 19.38
N PHE A 385 4.01 -30.01 19.24
CA PHE A 385 4.58 -28.98 20.12
C PHE A 385 4.05 -29.05 21.56
N LEU A 386 2.79 -29.46 21.73
CA LEU A 386 2.13 -29.63 23.02
C LEU A 386 2.18 -31.09 23.54
N ASP A 387 3.11 -31.91 23.05
CA ASP A 387 3.21 -33.30 23.51
C ASP A 387 3.29 -33.37 25.05
N LYS A 388 2.68 -34.39 25.64
CA LYS A 388 2.44 -34.55 27.09
C LYS A 388 3.71 -34.53 27.95
N LYS A 389 4.88 -34.62 27.33
CA LYS A 389 6.20 -34.59 27.99
C LYS A 389 6.65 -33.17 28.35
N ASN A 390 5.97 -32.12 27.91
CA ASN A 390 6.45 -30.74 28.05
C ASN A 390 6.09 -30.06 29.38
N GLY A 391 5.29 -30.70 30.25
CA GLY A 391 5.10 -30.28 31.65
C GLY A 391 4.17 -29.08 31.91
N PHE A 392 3.73 -28.33 30.89
CA PHE A 392 2.77 -27.22 31.03
C PHE A 392 1.35 -27.69 31.38
N LYS A 393 0.63 -26.97 32.25
CA LYS A 393 -0.73 -27.35 32.70
C LYS A 393 -1.87 -26.57 32.07
N ALA A 394 -1.61 -25.36 31.58
CA ALA A 394 -2.61 -24.52 30.91
C ALA A 394 -2.08 -24.03 29.56
N LEU A 395 -2.96 -24.01 28.56
CA LEU A 395 -2.71 -23.46 27.23
C LEU A 395 -3.64 -22.27 26.99
N LYS A 396 -3.07 -21.12 26.69
CA LYS A 396 -3.78 -19.96 26.14
C LYS A 396 -3.49 -19.87 24.65
N LEU A 397 -4.52 -19.94 23.82
CA LEU A 397 -4.37 -19.95 22.37
C LEU A 397 -5.14 -18.78 21.78
N GLN A 398 -4.42 -17.87 21.10
CA GLN A 398 -5.01 -16.75 20.38
C GLN A 398 -4.61 -16.85 18.91
N ILE A 399 -5.61 -17.12 18.07
CA ILE A 399 -5.45 -17.35 16.63
C ILE A 399 -6.26 -16.30 15.89
N VAL A 400 -5.65 -15.67 14.89
CA VAL A 400 -6.37 -14.88 13.89
C VAL A 400 -6.93 -15.85 12.84
N ALA A 401 -8.23 -16.12 12.91
CA ALA A 401 -8.91 -17.03 11.99
C ALA A 401 -9.62 -16.25 10.89
N LEU A 402 -9.07 -16.29 9.68
CA LEU A 402 -9.84 -16.20 8.44
C LEU A 402 -9.59 -17.50 7.69
N CYS A 403 -10.53 -18.44 7.77
CA CYS A 403 -10.86 -19.33 6.66
C CYS A 403 -12.11 -20.16 6.96
N LEU A 404 -13.06 -20.06 6.04
CA LEU A 404 -14.04 -21.09 5.71
C LEU A 404 -13.30 -22.38 5.38
N GLU A 405 -13.67 -23.50 6.00
CA GLU A 405 -14.01 -24.73 5.29
C GLU A 405 -14.56 -25.80 6.22
N SER A 406 -15.61 -26.44 5.73
CA SER A 406 -16.34 -27.53 6.35
C SER A 406 -15.56 -28.84 6.30
N SER A 407 -15.48 -29.54 7.43
CA SER A 407 -15.42 -31.00 7.41
C SER A 407 -16.44 -31.57 8.38
N THR A 408 -17.51 -32.10 7.78
CA THR A 408 -18.44 -33.03 8.37
C THR A 408 -17.73 -34.34 8.68
N GLU A 409 -17.69 -34.75 9.94
CA GLU A 409 -18.06 -36.09 10.41
C GLU A 409 -17.62 -36.29 11.88
N SER A 410 -18.57 -36.51 12.77
CA SER A 410 -18.68 -37.80 13.47
C SER A 410 -19.76 -37.76 14.56
N LYS A 411 -20.50 -38.88 14.62
CA LYS A 411 -21.41 -39.35 15.68
C LYS A 411 -22.88 -38.93 15.58
N ILE A 412 -23.56 -39.60 14.64
CA ILE A 412 -24.96 -39.99 14.79
C ILE A 412 -25.01 -41.20 15.74
N THR A 413 -25.38 -40.97 17.00
CA THR A 413 -25.91 -42.01 17.91
C THR A 413 -26.64 -41.34 19.08
N THR A 414 -27.92 -40.97 18.88
CA THR A 414 -29.02 -40.95 19.88
C THR A 414 -30.20 -40.10 19.38
N ALA A 415 -30.81 -40.49 18.25
CA ALA A 415 -31.94 -39.74 17.67
C ALA A 415 -33.33 -40.25 18.10
N LYS A 416 -33.45 -41.32 18.91
CA LYS A 416 -34.75 -41.89 19.30
C LYS A 416 -35.26 -41.48 20.70
N THR A 417 -34.44 -40.86 21.53
CA THR A 417 -34.82 -40.45 22.91
C THR A 417 -35.10 -38.96 23.08
N VAL A 418 -34.81 -38.12 22.07
CA VAL A 418 -34.89 -36.65 22.21
C VAL A 418 -36.24 -36.08 21.74
N ILE A 419 -37.03 -36.81 20.95
CA ILE A 419 -38.22 -36.25 20.31
C ILE A 419 -39.34 -35.87 21.31
N SER A 420 -39.43 -36.52 22.47
CA SER A 420 -40.39 -36.14 23.53
C SER A 420 -39.89 -35.04 24.47
N ALA A 421 -38.59 -34.74 24.50
CA ALA A 421 -37.99 -33.72 25.36
C ALA A 421 -37.97 -32.31 24.73
N ILE A 422 -38.10 -32.22 23.39
CA ILE A 422 -37.99 -30.97 22.64
C ILE A 422 -39.11 -29.97 22.99
N GLY A 423 -40.33 -30.44 23.23
CA GLY A 423 -41.45 -29.57 23.61
C GLY A 423 -41.28 -28.93 24.99
N SER A 424 -40.76 -29.69 25.97
CA SER A 424 -40.55 -29.21 27.34
C SER A 424 -39.38 -28.22 27.46
N ILE A 425 -38.33 -28.38 26.65
CA ILE A 425 -37.16 -27.49 26.66
C ILE A 425 -37.48 -26.14 26.00
N ALA A 426 -38.29 -26.11 24.93
CA ALA A 426 -38.72 -24.87 24.29
C ALA A 426 -39.62 -24.03 25.22
N ALA A 427 -40.53 -24.68 25.96
CA ALA A 427 -41.36 -24.02 26.96
C ALA A 427 -40.52 -23.48 28.14
N ALA A 428 -39.56 -24.27 28.64
CA ALA A 428 -38.63 -23.83 29.68
C ALA A 428 -37.78 -22.63 29.22
N ALA A 429 -37.32 -22.64 27.96
CA ALA A 429 -36.55 -21.53 27.40
C ALA A 429 -37.38 -20.24 27.23
N MET A 430 -38.68 -20.36 26.92
CA MET A 430 -39.61 -19.21 26.87
C MET A 430 -39.84 -18.60 28.26
N VAL A 431 -39.94 -19.44 29.29
CA VAL A 431 -40.04 -19.01 30.69
C VAL A 431 -38.74 -18.33 31.15
N VAL A 432 -37.57 -18.90 30.83
CA VAL A 432 -36.26 -18.29 31.10
C VAL A 432 -36.08 -16.96 30.37
N ARG A 433 -36.53 -16.85 29.12
CA ARG A 433 -36.54 -15.58 28.38
C ARG A 433 -37.41 -14.52 29.07
N SER A 434 -38.59 -14.91 29.56
CA SER A 434 -39.48 -14.00 30.30
C SER A 434 -38.82 -13.51 31.59
N ILE A 435 -38.28 -14.42 32.39
CA ILE A 435 -37.62 -14.09 33.68
C ILE A 435 -36.33 -13.26 33.46
N SER A 436 -35.56 -13.56 32.41
CA SER A 436 -34.32 -12.82 32.10
C SER A 436 -34.54 -11.36 31.73
N ARG A 437 -35.73 -11.02 31.21
CA ARG A 437 -36.08 -9.65 30.84
C ARG A 437 -36.41 -8.77 32.05
N GLU A 438 -36.92 -9.37 33.13
CA GLU A 438 -37.36 -8.63 34.32
C GLU A 438 -36.31 -8.54 35.42
N TYR A 439 -35.32 -9.45 35.46
CA TYR A 439 -34.43 -9.59 36.63
C TYR A 439 -32.92 -9.56 36.37
N LEU A 440 -32.44 -9.48 35.10
CA LEU A 440 -31.00 -9.56 34.78
C LEU A 440 -30.41 -8.29 34.15
N PRO A 441 -29.16 -7.90 34.51
CA PRO A 441 -28.40 -6.80 33.90
C PRO A 441 -28.12 -6.98 32.39
N PRO A 442 -27.96 -5.89 31.62
CA PRO A 442 -27.82 -5.90 30.15
C PRO A 442 -26.59 -6.68 29.63
N GLU A 443 -25.53 -6.80 30.42
CA GLU A 443 -24.32 -7.57 30.08
C GLU A 443 -24.59 -9.08 30.06
N ILE A 444 -25.51 -9.58 30.90
CA ILE A 444 -25.90 -10.99 30.94
C ILE A 444 -26.95 -11.30 29.87
N GLN A 445 -27.81 -10.32 29.55
CA GLN A 445 -28.82 -10.45 28.49
C GLN A 445 -28.18 -10.68 27.12
N SER A 446 -27.07 -9.99 26.82
CA SER A 446 -26.37 -10.13 25.53
C SER A 446 -25.71 -11.51 25.37
N TYR A 447 -25.18 -12.09 26.44
CA TYR A 447 -24.64 -13.46 26.45
C TYR A 447 -25.74 -14.52 26.25
N LEU A 448 -26.86 -14.40 26.97
CA LEU A 448 -28.01 -15.32 26.81
C LEU A 448 -28.62 -15.22 25.41
N HIS A 449 -28.69 -14.02 24.83
CA HIS A 449 -29.21 -13.80 23.49
C HIS A 449 -28.33 -14.44 22.40
N LEU A 450 -27.00 -14.38 22.53
CA LEU A 450 -26.05 -15.03 21.61
C LEU A 450 -26.15 -16.56 21.68
N THR A 451 -26.18 -17.13 22.88
CA THR A 451 -26.30 -18.59 23.08
C THR A 451 -27.66 -19.10 22.58
N PHE A 452 -28.74 -18.35 22.79
CA PHE A 452 -30.08 -18.68 22.31
C PHE A 452 -30.20 -18.58 20.78
N ARG A 453 -29.66 -17.52 20.17
CA ARG A 453 -29.64 -17.35 18.70
C ARG A 453 -28.87 -18.48 18.02
N ASN A 454 -27.72 -18.89 18.58
CA ASN A 454 -26.94 -20.01 18.07
C ASN A 454 -27.66 -21.35 18.17
N PHE A 455 -28.54 -21.53 19.17
CA PHE A 455 -29.36 -22.73 19.32
C PHE A 455 -30.51 -22.78 18.31
N ILE A 456 -31.25 -21.68 18.12
CA ILE A 456 -32.33 -21.59 17.14
C ILE A 456 -31.82 -21.75 15.70
N ASN A 457 -30.65 -21.17 15.39
CA ASN A 457 -30.05 -21.25 14.05
C ASN A 457 -29.72 -22.70 13.61
N LYS A 458 -29.60 -23.66 14.55
CA LYS A 458 -29.43 -25.08 14.20
C LYS A 458 -30.69 -25.72 13.59
N PHE A 459 -31.87 -25.12 13.79
CA PHE A 459 -33.16 -25.61 13.29
C PHE A 459 -33.68 -24.82 12.07
N SER A 460 -32.94 -23.83 11.57
CA SER A 460 -33.32 -23.11 10.35
C SER A 460 -33.18 -23.99 9.12
N THR A 461 -34.22 -24.03 8.29
CA THR A 461 -34.21 -24.66 6.96
C THR A 461 -33.49 -23.81 5.91
N HIS A 462 -33.29 -22.52 6.21
CA HIS A 462 -32.62 -21.55 5.35
C HIS A 462 -31.22 -21.25 5.87
N LEU A 463 -30.27 -21.16 4.95
CA LEU A 463 -28.88 -20.79 5.18
C LEU A 463 -28.67 -19.39 4.60
N THR A 464 -28.02 -18.51 5.37
CA THR A 464 -27.61 -17.18 4.93
C THR A 464 -26.09 -17.11 4.86
N MET A 465 -25.56 -16.79 3.69
CA MET A 465 -24.14 -16.49 3.46
C MET A 465 -23.94 -14.98 3.52
N ILE A 466 -22.89 -14.53 4.21
CA ILE A 466 -22.55 -13.11 4.35
C ILE A 466 -21.31 -12.84 3.51
N ILE A 467 -21.43 -11.90 2.58
CA ILE A 467 -20.37 -11.50 1.67
C ILE A 467 -20.03 -10.04 1.99
N TYR A 468 -18.91 -9.82 2.68
CA TYR A 468 -18.45 -8.48 3.03
C TYR A 468 -17.89 -7.75 1.80
N GLU A 469 -18.00 -6.42 1.79
CA GLU A 469 -17.43 -5.55 0.73
C GLU A 469 -15.91 -5.76 0.59
N PHE A 470 -15.21 -5.98 1.71
CA PHE A 470 -13.77 -6.20 1.76
C PHE A 470 -13.43 -7.59 2.32
N ASP A 471 -12.39 -8.21 1.76
CA ASP A 471 -11.69 -9.35 2.34
C ASP A 471 -10.27 -8.91 2.74
N GLY A 472 -10.07 -8.64 4.02
CA GLY A 472 -8.83 -8.05 4.53
C GLY A 472 -8.61 -6.61 4.05
N LEU A 473 -7.56 -6.39 3.25
CA LEU A 473 -7.19 -5.09 2.68
C LEU A 473 -7.61 -4.92 1.21
N THR A 474 -8.25 -5.95 0.64
CA THR A 474 -8.65 -5.99 -0.77
C THR A 474 -10.16 -6.07 -0.91
N ASP A 475 -10.69 -5.50 -2.00
CA ASP A 475 -12.10 -5.65 -2.36
C ASP A 475 -12.45 -7.13 -2.56
N ASN A 476 -13.61 -7.54 -2.05
CA ASN A 476 -14.09 -8.90 -2.24
C ASN A 476 -14.64 -9.06 -3.67
N GLU A 477 -13.94 -9.84 -4.51
CA GLU A 477 -14.33 -10.05 -5.92
C GLU A 477 -15.78 -10.52 -6.09
N ILE A 478 -16.27 -11.38 -5.17
CA ILE A 478 -17.64 -11.90 -5.22
C ILE A 478 -18.64 -10.78 -4.93
N TYR A 479 -18.31 -9.88 -3.99
CA TYR A 479 -19.17 -8.73 -3.70
C TYR A 479 -19.31 -7.81 -4.92
N THR A 480 -18.18 -7.42 -5.53
CA THR A 480 -18.17 -6.54 -6.71
C THR A 480 -18.87 -7.18 -7.91
N ALA A 481 -18.61 -8.48 -8.15
CA ALA A 481 -19.26 -9.23 -9.21
C ALA A 481 -20.78 -9.34 -8.98
N THR A 482 -21.21 -9.56 -7.74
CA THR A 482 -22.63 -9.66 -7.39
C THR A 482 -23.33 -8.32 -7.57
N GLN A 483 -22.71 -7.20 -7.19
CA GLN A 483 -23.29 -5.88 -7.43
C GLN A 483 -23.51 -5.62 -8.93
N LEU A 484 -22.53 -5.94 -9.78
CA LEU A 484 -22.66 -5.84 -11.24
C LEU A 484 -23.74 -6.78 -11.80
N TYR A 485 -23.78 -8.01 -11.29
CA TYR A 485 -24.78 -9.01 -11.68
C TYR A 485 -26.20 -8.57 -11.34
N LEU A 486 -26.44 -8.13 -10.11
CA LEU A 486 -27.75 -7.66 -9.64
C LEU A 486 -28.18 -6.38 -10.34
N ALA A 487 -27.27 -5.41 -10.53
CA ALA A 487 -27.52 -4.17 -11.25
C ALA A 487 -28.04 -4.39 -12.67
N SER A 488 -27.57 -5.44 -13.35
CA SER A 488 -27.97 -5.75 -14.71
C SER A 488 -29.31 -6.49 -14.82
N ARG A 489 -29.83 -7.01 -13.71
CA ARG A 489 -31.05 -7.83 -13.64
C ARG A 489 -32.17 -7.15 -12.88
N VAL A 490 -32.12 -5.82 -12.77
CA VAL A 490 -33.15 -4.99 -12.11
C VAL A 490 -34.54 -5.45 -12.56
N SER A 491 -35.18 -6.17 -11.65
CA SER A 491 -36.51 -6.74 -11.81
C SER A 491 -37.53 -5.63 -11.64
N SER A 492 -38.72 -5.80 -12.22
CA SER A 492 -39.90 -4.96 -11.99
C SER A 492 -40.37 -4.91 -10.52
N ASN A 493 -39.77 -5.69 -9.62
CA ASN A 493 -40.11 -5.75 -8.20
C ASN A 493 -39.15 -4.96 -7.27
N ILE A 494 -38.20 -4.19 -7.82
CA ILE A 494 -37.34 -3.31 -7.02
C ILE A 494 -38.07 -1.98 -6.78
N HIS A 495 -38.25 -1.61 -5.52
CA HIS A 495 -38.94 -0.41 -5.07
C HIS A 495 -38.01 0.81 -4.97
N ARG A 496 -36.70 0.63 -4.74
CA ARG A 496 -35.73 1.73 -4.65
C ARG A 496 -34.43 1.39 -5.40
N LEU A 497 -33.92 2.33 -6.18
CA LEU A 497 -32.70 2.16 -6.94
C LEU A 497 -31.76 3.31 -6.64
N LYS A 498 -30.50 2.97 -6.39
CA LYS A 498 -29.43 3.95 -6.34
C LYS A 498 -28.89 4.17 -7.74
N VAL A 499 -28.76 5.43 -8.12
CA VAL A 499 -28.32 5.82 -9.46
C VAL A 499 -27.06 6.67 -9.32
N SER A 500 -26.00 6.31 -10.05
CA SER A 500 -24.75 7.08 -10.13
C SER A 500 -24.30 7.23 -11.58
N LYS A 501 -23.56 8.30 -11.88
CA LYS A 501 -22.98 8.53 -13.21
C LYS A 501 -21.55 9.02 -13.04
N ASN A 502 -20.59 8.22 -13.51
CA ASN A 502 -19.20 8.63 -13.54
C ASN A 502 -18.96 9.54 -14.76
N PRO A 503 -18.26 10.67 -14.64
CA PRO A 503 -18.03 11.58 -15.76
C PRO A 503 -17.19 10.96 -16.89
N ASN A 504 -16.39 9.93 -16.59
CA ASN A 504 -15.54 9.23 -17.55
C ASN A 504 -16.19 7.98 -18.15
N GLU A 505 -17.41 7.63 -17.74
CA GLU A 505 -18.15 6.47 -18.25
C GLU A 505 -19.40 6.94 -19.00
N PRO A 506 -19.70 6.38 -20.19
CA PRO A 506 -20.86 6.78 -20.96
C PRO A 506 -22.19 6.31 -20.35
N GLN A 507 -22.16 5.33 -19.44
CA GLN A 507 -23.34 4.66 -18.90
C GLN A 507 -23.71 5.16 -17.49
N ILE A 508 -25.01 5.12 -17.17
CA ILE A 508 -25.54 5.38 -15.83
C ILE A 508 -25.45 4.06 -15.05
N ASN A 509 -24.79 4.09 -13.90
CA ASN A 509 -24.65 2.95 -13.01
C ASN A 509 -25.88 2.86 -12.10
N LEU A 510 -26.50 1.67 -12.07
CA LEU A 510 -27.63 1.34 -11.21
C LEU A 510 -27.12 0.42 -10.10
N GLU A 511 -27.41 0.73 -8.85
CA GLU A 511 -27.03 -0.05 -7.67
C GLU A 511 -28.28 -0.34 -6.83
N MET A 512 -28.25 -1.47 -6.10
CA MET A 512 -29.29 -1.82 -5.14
C MET A 512 -29.18 -0.95 -3.87
N GLU A 513 -30.32 -0.49 -3.35
CA GLU A 513 -30.38 0.31 -2.12
C GLU A 513 -30.20 -0.57 -0.87
N ILE A 514 -29.80 0.04 0.25
CA ILE A 514 -29.59 -0.66 1.52
C ILE A 514 -30.94 -1.17 2.07
N ASN A 515 -30.94 -2.42 2.55
CA ASN A 515 -32.03 -3.21 3.11
C ASN A 515 -33.13 -3.62 2.11
N GLU A 516 -32.82 -3.60 0.82
CA GLU A 516 -33.74 -4.07 -0.22
C GLU A 516 -33.48 -5.54 -0.58
N GLU A 517 -34.57 -6.31 -0.69
CA GLU A 517 -34.51 -7.73 -1.04
C GLU A 517 -34.67 -7.92 -2.55
N PHE A 518 -33.70 -8.60 -3.16
CA PHE A 518 -33.75 -9.05 -4.54
C PHE A 518 -33.90 -10.57 -4.60
N ILE A 519 -34.88 -11.05 -5.36
CA ILE A 519 -35.11 -12.48 -5.55
C ILE A 519 -34.58 -12.89 -6.92
N ASP A 520 -33.62 -13.79 -6.93
CA ASP A 520 -33.13 -14.46 -8.13
C ASP A 520 -33.62 -15.89 -8.22
N ILE A 521 -33.79 -16.39 -9.44
CA ILE A 521 -34.15 -17.78 -9.72
C ILE A 521 -33.11 -18.35 -10.68
N TYR A 522 -32.33 -19.31 -10.21
CA TYR A 522 -31.30 -19.99 -10.98
C TYR A 522 -31.52 -21.50 -10.93
N GLU A 523 -31.68 -22.13 -12.10
CA GLU A 523 -31.92 -23.58 -12.24
C GLU A 523 -33.08 -24.07 -11.33
N GLY A 524 -34.15 -23.26 -11.23
CA GLY A 524 -35.35 -23.57 -10.42
C GLY A 524 -35.18 -23.36 -8.90
N ILE A 525 -34.02 -22.90 -8.43
CA ILE A 525 -33.76 -22.59 -7.02
C ILE A 525 -33.92 -21.09 -6.79
N LYS A 526 -34.66 -20.73 -5.75
CA LYS A 526 -34.88 -19.34 -5.33
C LYS A 526 -33.77 -18.88 -4.38
N TYR A 527 -33.12 -17.78 -4.72
CA TYR A 527 -32.09 -17.10 -3.94
C TYR A 527 -32.57 -15.70 -3.56
N THR A 528 -32.44 -15.32 -2.29
CA THR A 528 -32.78 -13.97 -1.83
C THR A 528 -31.50 -13.22 -1.46
N TRP A 529 -31.24 -12.11 -2.13
CA TRP A 529 -30.15 -11.19 -1.88
C TRP A 529 -30.63 -9.98 -1.09
N CYS A 530 -29.87 -9.51 -0.11
CA CYS A 530 -30.15 -8.28 0.62
C CYS A 530 -28.85 -7.53 0.89
N LEU A 531 -28.81 -6.21 0.61
CA LEU A 531 -27.66 -5.36 0.94
C LEU A 531 -27.84 -4.81 2.35
N VAL A 532 -26.93 -5.13 3.26
CA VAL A 532 -27.01 -4.70 4.66
C VAL A 532 -25.85 -3.76 4.98
N SER A 533 -26.14 -2.67 5.68
CA SER A 533 -25.12 -1.78 6.26
C SER A 533 -25.19 -1.83 7.78
N LYS A 534 -24.04 -1.97 8.44
CA LYS A 534 -23.94 -1.89 9.91
C LYS A 534 -23.12 -0.66 10.30
N ASN A 535 -23.77 0.29 10.96
CA ASN A 535 -23.08 1.39 11.65
C ASN A 535 -22.34 0.83 12.87
N LYS A 536 -21.01 0.83 12.83
CA LYS A 536 -20.19 0.69 14.04
C LYS A 536 -19.56 2.04 14.34
N ALA A 537 -19.71 2.51 15.59
CA ALA A 537 -18.80 3.51 16.10
C ALA A 537 -17.39 2.86 16.21
N THR A 538 -16.37 3.55 15.68
CA THR A 538 -14.92 3.29 15.77
C THR A 538 -14.31 2.18 14.88
N ARG A 539 -13.68 2.62 13.78
CA ARG A 539 -12.23 2.56 13.46
C ARG A 539 -12.08 2.89 11.98
N GLU A 540 -11.53 4.06 11.66
CA GLU A 540 -11.24 4.47 10.29
C GLU A 540 -10.19 3.54 9.69
N TYR A 541 -10.60 2.75 8.70
CA TYR A 541 -9.68 2.05 7.82
C TYR A 541 -9.36 3.00 6.66
N ILE A 542 -8.14 3.55 6.67
CA ILE A 542 -7.62 4.33 5.54
C ILE A 542 -7.21 3.33 4.46
N VAL A 543 -8.03 3.20 3.42
CA VAL A 543 -7.66 2.51 2.18
C VAL A 543 -7.04 3.56 1.24
N HIS A 544 -5.79 3.34 0.83
CA HIS A 544 -5.18 4.08 -0.27
C HIS A 544 -5.60 3.42 -1.59
N ASP A 545 -6.59 4.00 -2.27
CA ASP A 545 -6.80 3.77 -3.70
C ASP A 545 -6.89 5.11 -4.46
N ASP A 546 -6.32 5.17 -5.66
CA ASP A 546 -6.01 6.39 -6.43
C ASP A 546 -7.25 6.96 -7.16
N SER A 547 -8.46 6.75 -6.63
CA SER A 547 -9.70 7.35 -7.17
C SER A 547 -10.70 7.74 -6.08
N GLY A 548 -10.61 9.00 -5.62
CA GLY A 548 -11.68 9.67 -4.88
C GLY A 548 -11.80 9.29 -3.40
N ARG A 549 -11.50 10.25 -2.52
CA ARG A 549 -11.73 10.13 -1.06
C ARG A 549 -13.21 9.88 -0.77
N SER A 550 -13.54 8.70 -0.23
CA SER A 550 -14.72 8.55 0.62
C SER A 550 -14.35 7.79 1.89
N SER A 551 -14.21 8.49 3.01
CA SER A 551 -14.20 7.87 4.33
C SER A 551 -15.56 7.23 4.54
N ARG A 552 -15.67 5.90 4.37
CA ARG A 552 -16.91 5.17 4.64
C ARG A 552 -16.85 4.61 6.06
N SER A 553 -17.74 5.12 6.92
CA SER A 553 -17.95 4.68 8.30
C SER A 553 -18.75 3.38 8.43
N ASP A 554 -19.20 2.82 7.30
CA ASP A 554 -20.25 1.82 7.25
C ASP A 554 -19.70 0.51 6.68
N LEU A 555 -19.80 -0.58 7.44
CA LEU A 555 -19.44 -1.90 6.94
C LEU A 555 -20.61 -2.45 6.12
N ARG A 556 -20.48 -2.49 4.79
CA ARG A 556 -21.49 -3.07 3.89
C ARG A 556 -21.24 -4.56 3.68
N SER A 557 -22.32 -5.32 3.60
CA SER A 557 -22.30 -6.74 3.28
C SER A 557 -23.54 -7.15 2.50
N LEU A 558 -23.38 -8.04 1.55
CA LEU A 558 -24.49 -8.73 0.88
C LEU A 558 -24.82 -10.00 1.65
N GLU A 559 -26.10 -10.18 1.97
CA GLU A 559 -26.63 -11.40 2.59
C GLU A 559 -27.36 -12.22 1.52
N LEU A 560 -26.90 -13.44 1.29
CA LEU A 560 -27.50 -14.41 0.37
C LEU A 560 -28.22 -15.51 1.15
N THR A 561 -29.54 -15.55 1.07
CA THR A 561 -30.39 -16.51 1.79
C THR A 561 -31.05 -17.50 0.84
N PHE A 562 -30.94 -18.80 1.16
CA PHE A 562 -31.54 -19.89 0.37
C PHE A 562 -31.73 -21.15 1.21
N HIS A 563 -32.42 -22.16 0.67
CA HIS A 563 -32.68 -23.41 1.40
C HIS A 563 -31.38 -24.22 1.60
N ARG A 564 -31.07 -24.64 2.83
CA ARG A 564 -29.79 -25.27 3.22
C ARG A 564 -29.39 -26.49 2.38
N LYS A 565 -30.36 -27.23 1.84
CA LYS A 565 -30.16 -28.39 0.94
C LYS A 565 -29.37 -28.07 -0.34
N HIS A 566 -29.32 -26.80 -0.74
CA HIS A 566 -28.65 -26.37 -1.97
C HIS A 566 -27.25 -25.78 -1.73
N LYS A 567 -26.71 -25.83 -0.50
CA LYS A 567 -25.43 -25.21 -0.14
C LYS A 567 -24.30 -25.53 -1.13
N ASP A 568 -24.10 -26.80 -1.43
CA ASP A 568 -22.98 -27.22 -2.28
C ASP A 568 -23.22 -26.77 -3.74
N PHE A 569 -24.46 -26.92 -4.24
CA PHE A 569 -24.85 -26.40 -5.55
C PHE A 569 -24.67 -24.87 -5.68
N THR A 570 -24.92 -24.13 -4.60
CA THR A 570 -24.71 -22.68 -4.57
C THR A 570 -23.24 -22.30 -4.66
N LEU A 571 -22.36 -23.02 -3.95
CA LEU A 571 -20.91 -22.79 -3.96
C LEU A 571 -20.27 -23.23 -5.29
N ASP A 572 -20.71 -24.36 -5.84
CA ASP A 572 -20.06 -24.99 -7.00
C ASP A 572 -20.62 -24.50 -8.36
N SER A 573 -21.86 -23.97 -8.38
CA SER A 573 -22.53 -23.56 -9.62
C SER A 573 -23.00 -22.11 -9.61
N TYR A 574 -23.81 -21.70 -8.63
CA TYR A 574 -24.45 -20.37 -8.67
C TYR A 574 -23.47 -19.20 -8.49
N LEU A 575 -22.59 -19.23 -7.48
CA LEU A 575 -21.60 -18.17 -7.27
C LEU A 575 -20.56 -18.10 -8.41
N PRO A 576 -20.00 -19.22 -8.92
CA PRO A 576 -19.15 -19.20 -10.11
C PRO A 576 -19.86 -18.67 -11.36
N PHE A 577 -21.15 -18.98 -11.54
CA PHE A 577 -21.96 -18.43 -12.62
C PHE A 577 -22.06 -16.90 -12.54
N ILE A 578 -22.34 -16.34 -11.36
CA ILE A 578 -22.36 -14.88 -11.12
C ILE A 578 -21.01 -14.26 -11.46
N LEU A 579 -19.91 -14.87 -11.00
CA LEU A 579 -18.55 -14.40 -11.29
C LEU A 579 -18.27 -14.39 -12.80
N ASN A 580 -18.67 -15.42 -13.53
CA ASN A 580 -18.46 -15.52 -14.96
C ASN A 580 -19.32 -14.52 -15.75
N ASP A 581 -20.59 -14.34 -15.38
CA ASP A 581 -21.49 -13.37 -15.98
C ASP A 581 -20.99 -11.93 -15.77
N ALA A 582 -20.57 -11.60 -14.54
CA ALA A 582 -19.96 -10.31 -14.24
C ALA A 582 -18.66 -10.07 -15.01
N LYS A 583 -17.79 -11.08 -15.14
CA LYS A 583 -16.57 -11.00 -15.97
C LYS A 583 -16.91 -10.73 -17.43
N ASN A 584 -17.87 -11.45 -18.02
CA ASN A 584 -18.29 -11.26 -19.40
C ASN A 584 -18.87 -9.85 -19.64
N LYS A 585 -19.67 -9.35 -18.70
CA LYS A 585 -20.24 -7.99 -18.77
C LYS A 585 -19.19 -6.90 -18.63
N LYS A 586 -18.26 -7.06 -17.67
CA LYS A 586 -17.12 -6.15 -17.53
C LYS A 586 -16.28 -6.10 -18.80
N LEU A 587 -16.14 -7.23 -19.52
CA LEU A 587 -15.47 -7.28 -20.82
C LEU A 587 -16.28 -6.64 -21.96
N GLN A 588 -17.60 -6.64 -21.89
CA GLN A 588 -18.45 -5.96 -22.88
C GLN A 588 -18.49 -4.43 -22.64
N GLN A 589 -18.37 -3.98 -21.39
CA GLN A 589 -18.40 -2.58 -20.99
C GLN A 589 -17.01 -1.93 -20.90
N LYS A 590 -15.93 -2.73 -20.94
CA LYS A 590 -14.56 -2.21 -20.82
C LYS A 590 -14.22 -1.32 -22.00
N THR A 591 -13.89 -0.06 -21.70
CA THR A 591 -13.20 0.85 -22.60
C THR A 591 -11.71 0.48 -22.63
N VAL A 592 -11.15 0.37 -23.84
CA VAL A 592 -9.71 0.14 -24.02
C VAL A 592 -8.96 1.35 -23.49
N LYS A 593 -7.87 1.13 -22.75
CA LYS A 593 -7.02 2.21 -22.24
C LYS A 593 -5.67 2.24 -22.95
N LEU A 594 -5.13 3.44 -23.13
CA LEU A 594 -3.76 3.68 -23.56
C LEU A 594 -2.93 4.11 -22.36
N PHE A 595 -1.85 3.39 -22.08
CA PHE A 595 -0.91 3.65 -21.01
C PHE A 595 0.39 4.19 -21.59
N THR A 596 0.83 5.35 -21.11
CA THR A 596 2.13 5.94 -21.45
C THR A 596 2.99 6.11 -20.20
N VAL A 597 4.31 6.23 -20.41
CA VAL A 597 5.27 6.44 -19.32
C VAL A 597 5.30 7.92 -18.94
N GLU A 598 4.88 8.25 -17.70
CA GLU A 598 5.00 9.61 -17.17
C GLU A 598 6.18 9.69 -16.20
N LYS A 599 7.15 10.56 -16.48
CA LYS A 599 8.18 10.96 -15.50
C LYS A 599 7.56 11.92 -14.51
N LYS A 600 7.15 11.41 -13.35
CA LYS A 600 6.65 12.28 -12.28
C LYS A 600 7.83 12.89 -11.54
N THR A 601 7.81 14.20 -11.37
CA THR A 601 8.82 14.95 -10.60
C THR A 601 8.88 14.43 -9.16
N MET A 602 10.06 13.91 -8.79
CA MET A 602 10.73 13.70 -7.49
C MET A 602 9.98 13.37 -6.17
N TYR A 603 8.64 13.28 -6.13
CA TYR A 603 7.87 13.18 -4.88
C TYR A 603 7.18 11.82 -4.63
N ARG A 604 7.34 10.83 -5.53
CA ARG A 604 6.93 9.43 -5.27
C ARG A 604 8.17 8.56 -5.15
N ARG A 605 8.09 7.52 -4.32
CA ARG A 605 9.15 6.51 -4.04
C ARG A 605 9.65 5.77 -5.30
N TYR A 606 9.04 6.04 -6.46
CA TYR A 606 9.24 5.42 -7.76
C TYR A 606 9.07 6.50 -8.86
N PRO A 607 10.10 6.82 -9.68
CA PRO A 607 10.07 7.97 -10.60
C PRO A 607 9.24 7.79 -11.90
N THR A 608 8.78 6.58 -12.20
CA THR A 608 8.04 6.24 -13.43
C THR A 608 6.95 5.19 -13.23
N ASP A 609 5.71 5.56 -13.50
CA ASP A 609 4.56 4.66 -13.46
C ASP A 609 3.79 4.76 -14.77
N TRP A 610 2.99 3.74 -15.07
CA TRP A 610 2.06 3.75 -16.19
C TRP A 610 0.90 4.72 -15.89
N LYS A 611 0.64 5.65 -16.81
CA LYS A 611 -0.52 6.54 -16.75
C LYS A 611 -1.51 6.19 -17.85
N SER A 612 -2.75 5.88 -17.48
CA SER A 612 -3.79 5.53 -18.45
C SER A 612 -4.62 6.73 -18.90
N ILE A 613 -5.00 6.73 -20.17
CA ILE A 613 -6.12 7.48 -20.73
C ILE A 613 -7.07 6.51 -21.45
N ASN A 614 -8.34 6.88 -21.63
CA ASN A 614 -9.25 6.09 -22.47
C ASN A 614 -8.80 6.21 -23.93
N LEU A 615 -8.75 5.07 -24.63
CA LEU A 615 -8.42 5.01 -26.05
C LEU A 615 -9.71 4.93 -26.87
N ASP A 616 -10.15 6.07 -27.40
CA ASP A 616 -11.30 6.15 -28.31
C ASP A 616 -10.83 6.17 -29.78
N HIS A 617 -10.00 5.21 -30.18
CA HIS A 617 -9.45 5.16 -31.54
C HIS A 617 -10.44 4.47 -32.51
N PRO A 618 -10.82 5.09 -33.65
CA PRO A 618 -11.86 4.56 -34.54
C PRO A 618 -11.44 3.36 -35.37
N ALA A 619 -10.13 3.06 -35.46
CA ALA A 619 -9.63 1.98 -36.31
C ALA A 619 -10.16 0.60 -35.89
N LYS A 620 -10.68 -0.13 -36.87
CA LYS A 620 -11.07 -1.54 -36.80
C LYS A 620 -10.35 -2.29 -37.91
N PHE A 621 -10.31 -3.62 -37.84
CA PHE A 621 -9.81 -4.41 -38.97
C PHE A 621 -10.56 -4.09 -40.26
N ALA A 622 -11.85 -3.75 -40.19
CA ALA A 622 -12.63 -3.30 -41.35
C ALA A 622 -12.13 -1.97 -41.98
N THR A 623 -11.49 -1.08 -41.22
CA THR A 623 -11.10 0.25 -41.71
C THR A 623 -9.62 0.34 -42.14
N VAL A 624 -8.77 -0.58 -41.68
CA VAL A 624 -7.34 -0.58 -42.02
C VAL A 624 -7.11 -1.08 -43.45
N ALA A 625 -6.50 -0.24 -44.28
CA ALA A 625 -6.13 -0.53 -45.66
C ALA A 625 -4.88 -1.43 -45.72
N MET A 626 -5.10 -2.73 -45.89
CA MET A 626 -4.07 -3.75 -46.06
C MET A 626 -4.62 -4.90 -46.89
N ASP A 627 -3.74 -5.79 -47.37
CA ASP A 627 -4.14 -7.00 -48.07
C ASP A 627 -5.13 -7.85 -47.25
N ILE A 628 -6.19 -8.33 -47.91
CA ILE A 628 -7.30 -9.08 -47.27
C ILE A 628 -6.79 -10.41 -46.71
N GLY A 629 -5.96 -11.14 -47.46
CA GLY A 629 -5.42 -12.42 -47.01
C GLY A 629 -4.47 -12.25 -45.82
N MET A 630 -3.69 -11.16 -45.79
CA MET A 630 -2.86 -10.83 -44.63
C MET A 630 -3.71 -10.45 -43.42
N LYS A 631 -4.79 -9.69 -43.61
CA LYS A 631 -5.74 -9.30 -42.55
C LYS A 631 -6.36 -10.52 -41.88
N GLU A 632 -6.86 -11.47 -42.66
CA GLU A 632 -7.45 -12.72 -42.17
C GLU A 632 -6.44 -13.56 -41.38
N LYS A 633 -5.20 -13.68 -41.86
CA LYS A 633 -4.13 -14.41 -41.15
C LYS A 633 -3.82 -13.80 -39.78
N VAL A 634 -3.81 -12.47 -39.67
CA VAL A 634 -3.58 -11.78 -38.39
C VAL A 634 -4.74 -12.04 -37.43
N MET A 635 -5.98 -11.91 -37.89
CA MET A 635 -7.16 -12.19 -37.07
C MET A 635 -7.19 -13.65 -36.59
N GLU A 636 -6.86 -14.61 -37.47
CA GLU A 636 -6.81 -16.02 -37.10
C GLU A 636 -5.72 -16.31 -36.05
N ASP A 637 -4.54 -15.70 -36.18
CA ASP A 637 -3.45 -15.87 -35.19
C ASP A 637 -3.83 -15.26 -33.83
N LEU A 638 -4.49 -14.11 -33.82
CA LEU A 638 -5.02 -13.48 -32.61
C LEU A 638 -6.07 -14.34 -31.91
N ASP A 639 -7.06 -14.86 -32.64
CA ASP A 639 -8.07 -15.74 -32.08
C ASP A 639 -7.45 -17.05 -31.56
N ARG A 640 -6.42 -17.54 -32.26
CA ARG A 640 -5.66 -18.71 -31.87
C ARG A 640 -4.87 -18.47 -30.59
N PHE A 641 -4.32 -17.26 -30.40
CA PHE A 641 -3.62 -16.88 -29.18
C PHE A 641 -4.55 -16.88 -27.96
N ILE A 642 -5.74 -16.26 -28.06
CA ILE A 642 -6.73 -16.20 -26.98
C ILE A 642 -7.21 -17.62 -26.59
N ARG A 643 -7.51 -18.46 -27.59
CA ARG A 643 -8.06 -19.81 -27.34
C ARG A 643 -7.06 -20.79 -26.72
N ARG A 644 -5.76 -20.49 -26.69
CA ARG A 644 -4.70 -21.45 -26.35
C ARG A 644 -4.08 -21.30 -24.97
N ARG A 645 -4.72 -20.58 -24.02
CA ARG A 645 -4.24 -20.47 -22.63
C ARG A 645 -3.73 -21.79 -22.04
N ASP A 646 -4.58 -22.81 -22.06
CA ASP A 646 -4.29 -24.08 -21.40
C ASP A 646 -3.22 -24.88 -22.16
N TYR A 647 -3.08 -24.64 -23.47
CA TYR A 647 -1.98 -25.20 -24.27
C TYR A 647 -0.63 -24.60 -23.85
N TYR A 648 -0.53 -23.27 -23.72
CA TYR A 648 0.70 -22.59 -23.25
C TYR A 648 1.11 -23.10 -21.87
N ARG A 649 0.14 -23.21 -20.94
CA ARG A 649 0.35 -23.76 -19.60
C ARG A 649 0.84 -25.22 -19.65
N LYS A 650 0.22 -26.06 -20.49
CA LYS A 650 0.59 -27.48 -20.64
C LYS A 650 2.02 -27.66 -21.15
N VAL A 651 2.49 -26.80 -22.06
CA VAL A 651 3.84 -26.89 -22.63
C VAL A 651 4.89 -26.09 -21.84
N GLY A 652 4.53 -25.53 -20.68
CA GLY A 652 5.44 -24.79 -19.81
C GLY A 652 5.98 -23.49 -20.42
N LYS A 653 5.24 -22.86 -21.34
CA LYS A 653 5.64 -21.60 -21.98
C LYS A 653 4.80 -20.44 -21.44
N ALA A 654 5.44 -19.28 -21.24
CA ALA A 654 4.74 -18.04 -20.93
C ALA A 654 3.68 -17.73 -22.00
N TRP A 655 2.47 -17.34 -21.59
CA TRP A 655 1.37 -17.06 -22.51
C TRP A 655 1.51 -15.67 -23.13
N LYS A 656 2.48 -15.57 -24.04
CA LYS A 656 2.83 -14.36 -24.78
C LYS A 656 2.94 -14.60 -26.28
N ARG A 657 2.78 -13.53 -27.07
CA ARG A 657 2.91 -13.56 -28.53
C ARG A 657 3.60 -12.27 -29.03
N GLY A 658 4.64 -12.41 -29.84
CA GLY A 658 5.38 -11.28 -30.40
C GLY A 658 5.04 -11.00 -31.87
N TYR A 659 4.80 -9.73 -32.21
CA TYR A 659 4.59 -9.24 -33.58
C TYR A 659 5.65 -8.20 -33.95
N LEU A 660 6.11 -8.23 -35.21
CA LEU A 660 6.92 -7.18 -35.82
C LEU A 660 6.15 -6.58 -36.99
N LEU A 661 5.78 -5.31 -36.89
CA LEU A 661 5.19 -4.53 -37.97
C LEU A 661 6.29 -3.71 -38.65
N TYR A 662 6.54 -3.96 -39.94
CA TYR A 662 7.59 -3.24 -40.66
C TYR A 662 7.13 -2.75 -42.03
N GLY A 663 7.67 -1.60 -42.44
CA GLY A 663 7.38 -1.00 -43.75
C GLY A 663 7.48 0.53 -43.71
N PRO A 664 7.34 1.22 -44.85
CA PRO A 664 7.46 2.67 -44.95
C PRO A 664 6.56 3.44 -43.95
N PRO A 665 6.91 4.68 -43.58
CA PRO A 665 6.01 5.55 -42.82
C PRO A 665 4.70 5.78 -43.61
N GLY A 666 3.57 6.00 -42.91
CA GLY A 666 2.27 6.22 -43.55
C GLY A 666 1.54 4.96 -44.07
N THR A 667 2.03 3.76 -43.75
CA THR A 667 1.41 2.47 -44.16
C THR A 667 0.39 1.91 -43.15
N GLY A 668 0.12 2.62 -42.05
CA GLY A 668 -0.92 2.24 -41.08
C GLY A 668 -0.47 1.26 -39.98
N LYS A 669 0.83 1.20 -39.66
CA LYS A 669 1.36 0.37 -38.55
C LYS A 669 0.63 0.62 -37.22
N SER A 670 0.58 1.87 -36.75
CA SER A 670 -0.11 2.22 -35.50
C SER A 670 -1.62 2.05 -35.60
N SER A 671 -2.23 2.28 -36.77
CA SER A 671 -3.65 2.02 -37.02
C SER A 671 -4.01 0.53 -36.91
N LEU A 672 -3.10 -0.36 -37.33
CA LEU A 672 -3.27 -1.81 -37.16
C LEU A 672 -3.18 -2.20 -35.69
N ILE A 673 -2.27 -1.63 -34.91
CA ILE A 673 -2.17 -1.86 -33.46
C ILE A 673 -3.48 -1.48 -32.77
N ALA A 674 -4.02 -0.31 -33.07
CA ALA A 674 -5.31 0.13 -32.52
C ALA A 674 -6.45 -0.82 -32.94
N ALA A 675 -6.47 -1.29 -34.20
CA ALA A 675 -7.44 -2.27 -34.66
C ALA A 675 -7.32 -3.62 -33.92
N MET A 676 -6.10 -4.08 -33.62
CA MET A 676 -5.85 -5.28 -32.81
C MET A 676 -6.35 -5.10 -31.37
N ALA A 677 -6.04 -3.96 -30.74
CA ALA A 677 -6.49 -3.63 -29.39
C ALA A 677 -8.02 -3.61 -29.28
N ASN A 678 -8.69 -2.95 -30.22
CA ASN A 678 -10.14 -2.89 -30.31
C ASN A 678 -10.79 -4.25 -30.59
N TYR A 679 -10.16 -5.10 -31.40
CA TYR A 679 -10.65 -6.43 -31.71
C TYR A 679 -10.59 -7.38 -30.49
N LEU A 680 -9.53 -7.29 -29.68
CA LEU A 680 -9.31 -8.16 -28.50
C LEU A 680 -9.88 -7.58 -27.20
N ASN A 681 -10.21 -6.30 -27.20
CA ASN A 681 -10.45 -5.48 -26.01
C ASN A 681 -9.26 -5.52 -25.02
N PHE A 682 -8.05 -5.30 -25.55
CA PHE A 682 -6.79 -5.30 -24.80
C PHE A 682 -6.29 -3.87 -24.61
N ASP A 683 -5.77 -3.56 -23.42
CA ASP A 683 -5.19 -2.25 -23.16
C ASP A 683 -3.83 -2.09 -23.83
N ILE A 684 -3.54 -0.90 -24.37
CA ILE A 684 -2.28 -0.59 -25.04
C ILE A 684 -1.32 0.02 -24.03
N TYR A 685 -0.09 -0.48 -23.99
CA TYR A 685 1.02 0.07 -23.22
C TYR A 685 2.09 0.53 -24.19
N ASP A 686 2.18 1.84 -24.38
CA ASP A 686 3.12 2.47 -25.29
C ASP A 686 4.44 2.75 -24.57
N LEU A 687 5.50 2.03 -24.97
CA LEU A 687 6.81 2.05 -24.35
C LEU A 687 7.82 2.76 -25.24
N GLU A 688 8.03 4.04 -24.95
CA GLU A 688 9.07 4.82 -25.63
C GLU A 688 10.44 4.56 -24.97
N LEU A 689 11.32 3.78 -25.63
CA LEU A 689 12.62 3.36 -25.06
C LEU A 689 13.55 4.54 -24.75
N THR A 690 13.46 5.64 -25.50
CA THR A 690 14.22 6.89 -25.30
C THR A 690 13.88 7.57 -23.97
N SER A 691 12.66 7.37 -23.47
CA SER A 691 12.17 7.99 -22.24
C SER A 691 12.72 7.30 -20.98
N ILE A 692 13.25 6.08 -21.09
CA ILE A 692 13.63 5.26 -19.93
C ILE A 692 15.14 5.40 -19.67
N SER A 693 15.53 5.65 -18.42
CA SER A 693 16.91 5.99 -18.09
C SER A 693 17.73 4.81 -17.58
N THR A 694 17.11 3.75 -17.06
CA THR A 694 17.82 2.57 -16.51
C THR A 694 17.13 1.24 -16.80
N ASN A 695 17.88 0.14 -16.83
CA ASN A 695 17.32 -1.22 -16.97
C ASN A 695 16.39 -1.62 -15.80
N SER A 696 16.64 -1.11 -14.59
CA SER A 696 15.78 -1.34 -13.42
C SER A 696 14.39 -0.72 -13.57
N GLU A 697 14.35 0.46 -14.20
CA GLU A 697 13.12 1.18 -14.51
C GLU A 697 12.29 0.44 -15.57
N LEU A 698 12.94 0.01 -16.64
CA LEU A 698 12.34 -0.82 -17.67
C LEU A 698 11.75 -2.11 -17.07
N ARG A 699 12.51 -2.82 -16.23
CA ARG A 699 12.04 -4.03 -15.55
C ARG A 699 10.79 -3.77 -14.72
N ARG A 700 10.74 -2.65 -14.00
CA ARG A 700 9.56 -2.29 -13.22
C ARG A 700 8.34 -2.05 -14.11
N LEU A 701 8.48 -1.30 -15.20
CA LEU A 701 7.39 -1.04 -16.13
C LEU A 701 6.84 -2.34 -16.72
N LEU A 702 7.71 -3.27 -17.14
CA LEU A 702 7.31 -4.57 -17.69
C LEU A 702 6.59 -5.47 -16.67
N VAL A 703 6.98 -5.41 -15.39
CA VAL A 703 6.29 -6.13 -14.31
C VAL A 703 4.94 -5.49 -14.00
N ALA A 704 4.85 -4.16 -14.04
CA ALA A 704 3.63 -3.40 -13.74
C ALA A 704 2.56 -3.44 -14.85
N THR A 705 2.88 -3.97 -16.03
CA THR A 705 1.90 -4.16 -17.11
C THR A 705 0.80 -5.14 -16.69
N ALA A 706 -0.48 -4.81 -16.90
CA ALA A 706 -1.58 -5.70 -16.57
C ALA A 706 -1.66 -6.92 -17.53
N ASN A 707 -2.46 -7.92 -17.18
CA ASN A 707 -2.84 -8.99 -18.10
C ASN A 707 -3.83 -8.46 -19.16
N ARG A 708 -3.99 -9.16 -20.29
CA ARG A 708 -4.81 -8.72 -21.45
C ARG A 708 -4.35 -7.36 -21.98
N SER A 709 -3.05 -7.25 -22.21
CA SER A 709 -2.37 -6.04 -22.66
C SER A 709 -1.63 -6.25 -23.97
N ILE A 710 -1.51 -5.18 -24.75
CA ILE A 710 -0.61 -5.05 -25.89
C ILE A 710 0.50 -4.09 -25.50
N LEU A 711 1.73 -4.59 -25.36
CA LEU A 711 2.93 -3.76 -25.17
C LEU A 711 3.46 -3.35 -26.54
N VAL A 712 3.54 -2.05 -26.80
CA VAL A 712 4.03 -1.48 -28.05
C VAL A 712 5.41 -0.89 -27.82
N VAL A 713 6.35 -1.24 -28.69
CA VAL A 713 7.69 -0.64 -28.74
C VAL A 713 7.86 -0.04 -30.12
N GLU A 714 7.72 1.28 -30.21
CA GLU A 714 7.78 1.99 -31.49
C GLU A 714 9.22 2.27 -31.95
N ASP A 715 9.41 2.29 -33.26
CA ASP A 715 10.64 2.73 -33.96
C ASP A 715 11.94 2.16 -33.38
N ILE A 716 12.00 0.83 -33.27
CA ILE A 716 13.19 0.14 -32.73
C ILE A 716 14.47 0.42 -33.54
N ASP A 717 14.39 0.81 -34.82
CA ASP A 717 15.57 1.19 -35.61
C ASP A 717 16.19 2.54 -35.20
N CYS A 718 15.41 3.50 -34.69
CA CYS A 718 15.92 4.77 -34.17
C CYS A 718 16.68 4.58 -32.84
N SER A 719 16.27 3.60 -32.02
CA SER A 719 16.95 3.28 -30.76
C SER A 719 18.35 2.67 -30.95
N VAL A 720 18.57 1.98 -32.08
CA VAL A 720 19.87 1.37 -32.43
C VAL A 720 20.83 2.44 -32.94
N GLU A 721 20.38 3.35 -33.81
CA GLU A 721 21.23 4.43 -34.36
C GLU A 721 21.72 5.43 -33.30
N LEU A 722 20.96 5.64 -32.22
CA LEU A 722 21.39 6.49 -31.09
C LEU A 722 22.58 5.89 -30.32
N HIS A 723 22.69 4.56 -30.23
CA HIS A 723 23.84 3.91 -29.58
C HIS A 723 25.10 4.00 -30.45
N ASP A 724 24.99 3.73 -31.75
CA ASP A 724 26.13 3.81 -32.69
C ASP A 724 26.73 5.23 -32.76
N ARG A 725 25.87 6.27 -32.75
CA ARG A 725 26.33 7.67 -32.78
C ARG A 725 27.01 8.10 -31.48
N VAL A 726 26.50 7.66 -30.33
CA VAL A 726 27.09 7.99 -29.02
C VAL A 726 28.45 7.31 -28.85
N GLU A 727 28.62 6.06 -29.30
CA GLU A 727 29.92 5.39 -29.33
C GLU A 727 30.91 6.07 -30.28
N LEU A 728 30.46 6.46 -31.48
CA LEU A 728 31.30 7.14 -32.48
C LEU A 728 31.72 8.55 -32.08
N GLU A 729 30.88 9.30 -31.37
CA GLU A 729 31.22 10.63 -30.85
C GLU A 729 32.12 10.54 -29.61
N ALA A 730 31.90 9.56 -28.73
CA ALA A 730 32.78 9.29 -27.59
C ALA A 730 34.19 8.86 -28.02
N MET A 731 34.31 8.13 -29.14
CA MET A 731 35.62 7.76 -29.71
C MET A 731 36.36 8.91 -30.40
N LYS A 732 35.68 10.00 -30.79
CA LYS A 732 36.30 11.13 -31.52
C LYS A 732 36.72 12.30 -30.64
N ALA A 733 36.25 12.37 -29.39
CA ALA A 733 36.53 13.47 -28.49
C ALA A 733 37.23 12.98 -27.21
N LEU A 734 38.56 12.80 -27.23
CA LEU A 734 39.56 13.09 -26.16
C LEU A 734 40.87 12.28 -26.31
N PRO A 735 42.06 12.83 -25.92
CA PRO A 735 43.33 12.11 -25.89
C PRO A 735 43.49 11.26 -24.60
N PRO A 736 44.41 10.27 -24.56
CA PRO A 736 44.42 9.24 -23.53
C PRO A 736 44.95 9.78 -22.19
N LYS A 737 44.10 9.77 -21.15
CA LYS A 737 44.54 9.98 -19.77
C LYS A 737 43.97 8.92 -18.83
N SER A 738 44.92 8.22 -18.19
CA SER A 738 44.85 7.51 -16.89
C SER A 738 43.60 6.72 -16.55
N HIS A 739 43.79 5.40 -16.49
CA HIS A 739 42.86 4.41 -15.97
C HIS A 739 42.28 4.80 -14.58
N ARG A 740 41.00 5.15 -14.56
CA ARG A 740 40.11 4.88 -13.42
C ARG A 740 38.99 3.99 -13.97
N HIS A 741 39.00 2.73 -13.54
CA HIS A 741 38.05 1.71 -13.96
C HIS A 741 36.64 1.98 -13.41
N GLY A 742 35.68 2.08 -14.33
CA GLY A 742 34.44 1.30 -14.36
C GLY A 742 33.43 1.52 -13.25
N TYR A 743 32.55 2.52 -13.40
CA TYR A 743 31.24 2.54 -12.72
C TYR A 743 30.14 3.36 -13.43
N GLU A 744 30.35 3.93 -14.62
CA GLU A 744 29.35 4.81 -15.25
C GLU A 744 28.70 4.29 -16.56
N ASP A 745 29.20 3.20 -17.18
CA ASP A 745 28.63 2.68 -18.43
C ASP A 745 27.53 1.62 -18.27
N GLU A 746 27.29 1.09 -17.06
CA GLU A 746 26.31 -0.01 -16.84
C GLU A 746 24.83 0.42 -16.81
N HIS A 747 24.52 1.72 -16.94
CA HIS A 747 23.17 2.24 -16.69
C HIS A 747 22.37 2.62 -17.94
N LYS A 748 22.94 2.65 -19.15
CA LYS A 748 22.17 2.91 -20.37
C LYS A 748 21.42 1.65 -20.85
N ILE A 749 20.17 1.82 -21.27
CA ILE A 749 19.33 0.74 -21.78
C ILE A 749 19.82 0.35 -23.17
N THR A 750 20.15 -0.92 -23.36
CA THR A 750 20.43 -1.50 -24.67
C THR A 750 19.21 -2.26 -25.16
N LEU A 751 18.98 -2.27 -26.49
CA LEU A 751 17.94 -3.08 -27.10
C LEU A 751 18.14 -4.58 -26.76
N SER A 752 19.40 -5.02 -26.68
CA SER A 752 19.78 -6.36 -26.19
C SER A 752 19.34 -6.62 -24.75
N GLY A 753 19.49 -5.63 -23.86
CA GLY A 753 18.99 -5.64 -22.48
C GLY A 753 17.47 -5.80 -22.40
N PHE A 754 16.72 -5.02 -23.18
CA PHE A 754 15.25 -5.13 -23.26
C PHE A 754 14.78 -6.55 -23.60
N LEU A 755 15.43 -7.21 -24.56
CA LEU A 755 14.99 -8.53 -25.00
C LEU A 755 15.35 -9.62 -24.00
N ASN A 756 16.43 -9.47 -23.25
CA ASN A 756 16.74 -10.38 -22.16
C ASN A 756 15.63 -10.35 -21.10
N PHE A 757 14.95 -9.22 -20.92
CA PHE A 757 13.76 -9.15 -20.06
C PHE A 757 12.53 -9.79 -20.71
N ILE A 758 12.32 -9.58 -22.01
CA ILE A 758 11.21 -10.19 -22.74
C ILE A 758 11.35 -11.71 -22.82
N ASP A 759 12.55 -12.28 -22.92
CA ASP A 759 12.77 -13.73 -22.97
C ASP A 759 13.01 -14.38 -21.61
N GLY A 760 13.48 -13.63 -20.63
CA GLY A 760 13.89 -14.14 -19.32
C GLY A 760 12.74 -14.59 -18.43
N LEU A 761 13.09 -15.03 -17.22
CA LEU A 761 12.16 -15.45 -16.17
C LEU A 761 11.09 -14.39 -15.84
N TRP A 762 11.41 -13.11 -16.04
CA TRP A 762 10.52 -11.96 -15.86
C TRP A 762 9.32 -11.95 -16.81
N SER A 763 9.45 -12.58 -17.98
CA SER A 763 8.33 -12.74 -18.92
C SER A 763 7.23 -13.68 -18.43
N SER A 764 7.47 -14.39 -17.33
CA SER A 764 6.49 -15.25 -16.65
C SER A 764 5.67 -14.50 -15.60
N CYS A 765 5.99 -13.23 -15.31
CA CYS A 765 5.31 -12.43 -14.29
C CYS A 765 3.97 -11.83 -14.76
N GLY A 766 3.44 -12.26 -15.91
CA GLY A 766 2.12 -11.89 -16.40
C GLY A 766 1.55 -12.98 -17.31
N ASP A 767 0.24 -13.21 -17.20
CA ASP A 767 -0.50 -14.19 -17.99
C ASP A 767 -1.30 -13.44 -19.06
N GLU A 768 -1.17 -13.81 -20.34
CA GLU A 768 -1.90 -13.22 -21.48
C GLU A 768 -1.41 -11.83 -21.95
N ARG A 769 -0.27 -11.78 -22.66
CA ARG A 769 0.28 -10.53 -23.20
C ARG A 769 0.70 -10.61 -24.67
N ILE A 770 0.41 -9.57 -25.44
CA ILE A 770 0.91 -9.41 -26.82
C ILE A 770 1.99 -8.32 -26.80
N ILE A 771 3.08 -8.52 -27.54
CA ILE A 771 4.15 -7.53 -27.70
C ILE A 771 4.25 -7.20 -29.18
N ILE A 772 4.19 -5.92 -29.53
CA ILE A 772 4.26 -5.44 -30.90
C ILE A 772 5.44 -4.49 -31.04
N PHE A 773 6.32 -4.78 -31.98
CA PHE A 773 7.44 -3.93 -32.38
C PHE A 773 7.13 -3.26 -33.70
N THR A 774 7.44 -1.98 -33.85
CA THR A 774 7.36 -1.28 -35.15
C THR A 774 8.73 -0.85 -35.63
N THR A 775 8.97 -0.94 -36.94
CA THR A 775 10.19 -0.40 -37.56
C THR A 775 9.92 0.05 -38.99
N ASN A 776 10.67 1.04 -39.46
CA ASN A 776 10.64 1.42 -40.87
C ASN A 776 11.63 0.61 -41.72
N ARG A 777 12.67 0.00 -41.11
CA ARG A 777 13.77 -0.69 -41.79
C ARG A 777 14.12 -2.01 -41.11
N LYS A 778 13.52 -3.09 -41.59
CA LYS A 778 13.76 -4.45 -41.07
C LYS A 778 15.20 -4.92 -41.28
N ASP A 779 15.85 -4.48 -42.34
CA ASP A 779 17.23 -4.81 -42.73
C ASP A 779 18.27 -4.32 -41.71
N LYS A 780 17.94 -3.29 -40.91
CA LYS A 780 18.82 -2.76 -39.86
C LYS A 780 18.72 -3.50 -38.53
N LEU A 781 17.79 -4.44 -38.39
CA LEU A 781 17.60 -5.17 -37.16
C LEU A 781 18.56 -6.35 -37.06
N ASP A 782 19.18 -6.52 -35.89
CA ASP A 782 19.98 -7.70 -35.59
C ASP A 782 19.13 -8.98 -35.76
N PRO A 783 19.57 -9.96 -36.57
CA PRO A 783 18.88 -11.25 -36.73
C PRO A 783 18.57 -11.99 -35.42
N ALA A 784 19.31 -11.72 -34.34
CA ALA A 784 19.02 -12.26 -33.01
C ALA A 784 17.69 -11.76 -32.41
N LEU A 785 17.15 -10.65 -32.90
CA LEU A 785 15.82 -10.11 -32.55
C LEU A 785 14.69 -10.93 -33.14
N LEU A 786 14.91 -11.45 -34.36
CA LEU A 786 13.92 -12.13 -35.18
C LEU A 786 13.73 -13.61 -34.82
N ARG A 787 14.30 -14.05 -33.68
CA ARG A 787 14.22 -15.44 -33.24
C ARG A 787 12.82 -15.79 -32.71
N PRO A 788 12.29 -16.99 -33.00
CA PRO A 788 11.03 -17.46 -32.44
C PRO A 788 11.02 -17.40 -30.91
N GLY A 789 9.92 -16.91 -30.31
CA GLY A 789 9.81 -16.61 -28.88
C GLY A 789 9.91 -15.13 -28.53
N ARG A 790 10.54 -14.32 -29.41
CA ARG A 790 10.63 -12.85 -29.30
C ARG A 790 9.66 -12.16 -30.26
N MET A 791 9.86 -12.36 -31.55
CA MET A 791 9.07 -11.79 -32.65
C MET A 791 8.60 -12.97 -33.51
N ASP A 792 7.42 -13.51 -33.20
CA ASP A 792 6.92 -14.75 -33.82
C ASP A 792 6.28 -14.48 -35.19
N VAL A 793 5.60 -13.34 -35.33
CA VAL A 793 4.83 -12.99 -36.52
C VAL A 793 5.38 -11.71 -37.12
N HIS A 794 5.79 -11.78 -38.39
CA HIS A 794 6.33 -10.63 -39.12
C HIS A 794 5.31 -10.14 -40.15
N ILE A 795 4.86 -8.90 -40.00
CA ILE A 795 3.84 -8.28 -40.85
C ILE A 795 4.50 -7.15 -41.64
N HIS A 796 4.56 -7.33 -42.96
CA HIS A 796 5.01 -6.29 -43.88
C HIS A 796 3.83 -5.38 -44.23
N MET A 797 3.88 -4.13 -43.77
CA MET A 797 2.94 -3.06 -44.13
C MET A 797 3.47 -2.35 -45.38
N SER A 798 3.12 -2.88 -46.55
CA SER A 798 3.57 -2.35 -47.84
C SER A 798 2.82 -1.09 -48.28
N TYR A 799 3.20 -0.55 -49.44
CA TYR A 799 2.44 0.46 -50.16
C TYR A 799 1.00 0.03 -50.45
N CYS A 800 0.16 1.01 -50.79
CA CYS A 800 -1.26 0.82 -51.06
C CYS A 800 -1.46 -0.17 -52.21
N THR A 801 -2.36 -1.12 -52.03
CA THR A 801 -2.74 -2.08 -53.08
C THR A 801 -4.07 -1.65 -53.71
N PRO A 802 -4.42 -2.15 -54.90
CA PRO A 802 -5.76 -1.96 -55.49
C PRO A 802 -6.90 -2.29 -54.51
N SER A 803 -6.74 -3.36 -53.73
CA SER A 803 -7.71 -3.74 -52.69
C SER A 803 -7.76 -2.74 -51.52
N GLY A 804 -6.60 -2.23 -51.10
CA GLY A 804 -6.49 -1.18 -50.08
C GLY A 804 -7.14 0.13 -50.54
N PHE A 805 -6.93 0.53 -51.80
CA PHE A 805 -7.59 1.69 -52.40
C PHE A 805 -9.10 1.56 -52.41
N LYS A 806 -9.67 0.42 -52.86
CA LYS A 806 -11.12 0.19 -52.83
C LYS A 806 -11.70 0.34 -51.43
N LEU A 807 -10.97 -0.14 -50.42
CA LEU A 807 -11.38 0.02 -49.04
C LEU A 807 -11.36 1.49 -48.60
N LEU A 808 -10.31 2.24 -48.97
CA LEU A 808 -10.23 3.68 -48.69
C LEU A 808 -11.34 4.45 -49.42
N ALA A 809 -11.58 4.19 -50.71
CA ALA A 809 -12.67 4.82 -51.46
C ALA A 809 -14.05 4.52 -50.84
N SER A 810 -14.27 3.29 -50.38
CA SER A 810 -15.50 2.93 -49.67
C SER A 810 -15.63 3.63 -48.32
N ASN A 811 -14.54 3.81 -47.58
CA ASN A 811 -14.58 4.40 -46.24
C ASN A 811 -14.69 5.94 -46.26
N TYR A 812 -14.01 6.60 -47.20
CA TYR A 812 -13.95 8.07 -47.27
C TYR A 812 -15.06 8.65 -48.15
N LEU A 813 -15.41 7.98 -49.26
CA LEU A 813 -16.35 8.50 -50.26
C LEU A 813 -17.66 7.70 -50.33
N ASN A 814 -17.80 6.61 -49.55
CA ASN A 814 -18.96 5.69 -49.59
C ASN A 814 -19.28 5.11 -50.97
N ILE A 815 -18.27 4.92 -51.82
CA ILE A 815 -18.40 4.33 -53.16
C ILE A 815 -17.68 2.99 -53.26
N THR A 816 -18.25 2.07 -54.04
CA THR A 816 -17.66 0.74 -54.30
C THR A 816 -17.26 0.54 -55.76
N GLN A 817 -17.74 1.41 -56.66
CA GLN A 817 -17.46 1.37 -58.10
C GLN A 817 -17.39 2.79 -58.67
N HIS A 818 -16.48 3.01 -59.60
CA HIS A 818 -16.35 4.26 -60.36
C HIS A 818 -15.66 3.98 -61.70
N ASN A 819 -15.94 4.78 -62.73
CA ASN A 819 -15.29 4.64 -64.04
C ASN A 819 -13.75 4.81 -63.97
N LEU A 820 -13.26 5.62 -63.03
CA LEU A 820 -11.82 5.86 -62.80
C LEU A 820 -11.12 4.77 -61.95
N PHE A 821 -11.85 3.85 -61.31
CA PHE A 821 -11.22 2.86 -60.41
C PHE A 821 -10.19 2.02 -61.14
N ARG A 822 -10.52 1.51 -62.34
CA ARG A 822 -9.58 0.71 -63.13
C ARG A 822 -8.29 1.46 -63.44
N LYS A 823 -8.40 2.73 -63.86
CA LYS A 823 -7.24 3.59 -64.13
C LYS A 823 -6.39 3.81 -62.87
N ILE A 824 -7.03 4.05 -61.72
CA ILE A 824 -6.34 4.25 -60.44
C ILE A 824 -5.66 2.96 -59.97
N GLU A 825 -6.31 1.80 -60.11
CA GLU A 825 -5.74 0.50 -59.76
C GLU A 825 -4.49 0.18 -60.59
N ASP A 826 -4.53 0.47 -61.89
CA ASP A 826 -3.38 0.31 -62.79
C ASP A 826 -2.23 1.24 -62.36
N LEU A 827 -2.51 2.52 -62.10
CA LEU A 827 -1.51 3.50 -61.63
C LEU A 827 -0.90 3.15 -60.27
N ILE A 828 -1.71 2.70 -59.30
CA ILE A 828 -1.24 2.25 -57.98
C ILE A 828 -0.34 1.02 -58.09
N SER A 829 -0.54 0.19 -59.11
CA SER A 829 0.32 -0.98 -59.36
C SER A 829 1.68 -0.61 -59.95
N GLU A 830 1.78 0.55 -60.63
CA GLU A 830 3.01 1.09 -61.21
C GLU A 830 3.79 2.01 -60.25
N VAL A 831 3.08 2.71 -59.35
CA VAL A 831 3.63 3.76 -58.49
C VAL A 831 3.51 3.40 -57.01
N SER A 832 4.64 3.48 -56.29
CA SER A 832 4.67 3.34 -54.84
C SER A 832 3.98 4.54 -54.14
N VAL A 833 2.74 4.35 -53.72
CA VAL A 833 1.95 5.31 -52.94
C VAL A 833 1.52 4.69 -51.62
N THR A 834 1.59 5.45 -50.53
CA THR A 834 1.18 4.97 -49.21
C THR A 834 -0.34 5.11 -49.03
N PRO A 835 -0.98 4.26 -48.22
CA PRO A 835 -2.38 4.45 -47.83
C PRO A 835 -2.67 5.83 -47.24
N ALA A 836 -1.73 6.42 -46.49
CA ALA A 836 -1.87 7.78 -45.95
C ALA A 836 -1.93 8.85 -47.06
N GLU A 837 -1.05 8.78 -48.06
CA GLU A 837 -1.08 9.71 -49.21
C GLU A 837 -2.38 9.59 -50.00
N VAL A 838 -2.87 8.36 -50.23
CA VAL A 838 -4.16 8.15 -50.89
C VAL A 838 -5.30 8.72 -50.06
N ALA A 839 -5.34 8.44 -48.75
CA ALA A 839 -6.35 8.98 -47.84
C ALA A 839 -6.34 10.53 -47.80
N GLU A 840 -5.16 11.15 -47.84
CA GLU A 840 -5.02 12.60 -47.92
C GLU A 840 -5.62 13.17 -49.21
N GLN A 841 -5.40 12.53 -50.36
CA GLN A 841 -6.07 12.94 -51.59
C GLN A 841 -7.60 12.76 -51.49
N LEU A 842 -8.06 11.68 -50.87
CA LEU A 842 -9.48 11.38 -50.70
C LEU A 842 -10.21 12.37 -49.75
N LEU A 843 -9.47 13.10 -48.92
CA LEU A 843 -10.00 14.08 -47.97
C LEU A 843 -10.13 15.51 -48.52
N LYS A 844 -9.65 15.77 -49.75
CA LYS A 844 -9.56 17.13 -50.29
C LYS A 844 -10.90 17.75 -50.67
N ASP A 845 -11.89 16.93 -50.98
CA ASP A 845 -13.23 17.35 -51.41
C ASP A 845 -14.24 16.23 -51.08
N ASP A 846 -15.54 16.56 -51.08
CA ASP A 846 -16.62 15.60 -50.83
C ASP A 846 -17.16 14.99 -52.13
N ASP A 847 -16.94 15.61 -53.30
CA ASP A 847 -17.39 15.08 -54.60
C ASP A 847 -16.45 13.96 -55.11
N PRO A 848 -16.93 12.71 -55.24
CA PRO A 848 -16.11 11.59 -55.71
C PRO A 848 -15.45 11.82 -57.07
N ASN A 849 -16.08 12.56 -57.99
CA ASN A 849 -15.50 12.80 -59.32
C ASN A 849 -14.31 13.76 -59.23
N ILE A 850 -14.42 14.81 -58.42
CA ILE A 850 -13.35 15.81 -58.24
C ILE A 850 -12.16 15.14 -57.55
N VAL A 851 -12.44 14.42 -56.45
CA VAL A 851 -11.44 13.70 -55.66
C VAL A 851 -10.69 12.66 -56.47
N LEU A 852 -11.40 11.79 -57.20
CA LEU A 852 -10.77 10.70 -57.94
C LEU A 852 -9.98 11.21 -59.15
N ASN A 853 -10.42 12.29 -59.82
CA ASN A 853 -9.60 12.94 -60.84
C ASN A 853 -8.33 13.56 -60.24
N GLY A 854 -8.44 14.25 -59.09
CA GLY A 854 -7.28 14.78 -58.38
C GLY A 854 -6.29 13.69 -57.94
N LEU A 855 -6.78 12.53 -57.52
CA LEU A 855 -5.94 11.37 -57.19
C LEU A 855 -5.23 10.82 -58.45
N VAL A 856 -5.91 10.76 -59.59
CA VAL A 856 -5.29 10.37 -60.86
C VAL A 856 -4.16 11.32 -61.24
N ASP A 857 -4.39 12.63 -61.16
CA ASP A 857 -3.37 13.65 -61.48
C ASP A 857 -2.15 13.54 -60.54
N PHE A 858 -2.40 13.30 -59.25
CA PHE A 858 -1.35 13.05 -58.26
C PHE A 858 -0.52 11.80 -58.60
N LEU A 859 -1.16 10.69 -58.94
CA LEU A 859 -0.49 9.44 -59.30
C LEU A 859 0.29 9.57 -60.62
N ASP A 860 -0.29 10.22 -61.64
CA ASP A 860 0.36 10.48 -62.92
C ASP A 860 1.60 11.38 -62.75
N THR A 861 1.55 12.34 -61.82
CA THR A 861 2.72 13.18 -61.45
C THR A 861 3.82 12.34 -60.81
N LYS A 862 3.49 11.55 -59.78
CA LYS A 862 4.47 10.63 -59.15
C LYS A 862 5.07 9.63 -60.13
N ARG A 863 4.30 9.16 -61.12
CA ARG A 863 4.83 8.26 -62.16
C ARG A 863 5.92 8.96 -62.97
N LYS A 864 5.69 10.19 -63.42
CA LYS A 864 6.68 10.99 -64.17
C LYS A 864 7.94 11.23 -63.34
N ASP A 865 7.78 11.62 -62.08
CA ASP A 865 8.92 11.84 -61.17
C ASP A 865 9.77 10.57 -61.00
N ASN A 866 9.13 9.40 -60.89
CA ASN A 866 9.82 8.11 -60.81
C ASN A 866 10.55 7.74 -62.12
N GLU A 867 10.01 8.10 -63.28
CA GLU A 867 10.64 7.89 -64.59
C GLU A 867 11.88 8.80 -64.76
N GLU A 868 11.78 10.07 -64.35
CA GLU A 868 12.90 11.02 -64.36
C GLU A 868 14.02 10.61 -63.38
N ALA A 869 13.66 10.15 -62.18
CA ALA A 869 14.62 9.63 -61.21
C ALA A 869 15.36 8.39 -61.74
N LYS A 870 14.65 7.46 -62.39
CA LYS A 870 15.27 6.28 -63.02
C LYS A 870 16.19 6.66 -64.18
N ALA A 871 15.81 7.65 -65.00
CA ALA A 871 16.66 8.16 -66.08
C ALA A 871 17.96 8.81 -65.56
N THR A 872 17.89 9.47 -64.40
CA THR A 872 19.06 10.14 -63.79
C THR A 872 20.01 9.16 -63.09
N THR A 873 19.51 8.02 -62.60
CA THR A 873 20.32 6.99 -61.91
C THR A 873 20.99 5.99 -62.87
N SER A 874 20.61 6.02 -64.16
CA SER A 874 21.17 5.16 -65.22
C SER A 874 22.25 5.84 -66.08
N CYS A 875 22.67 7.07 -65.73
CA CYS A 875 23.77 7.81 -66.37
C CYS A 875 25.07 7.73 -65.56
#